data_AF-A0A7J9ELF1-F1
#
_entry.id   AF-A0A7J9ELF1-F1
#
_cell.length_a   1.000
_cell.length_b   1.000
_cell.length_c   1.000
_cell.angle_alpha   90.00
_cell.angle_beta   90.00
_cell.angle_gamma   90.00
#
_symmetry.space_group_name_H-M   'P 1'
#
loop_
_entity.id
_entity.type
_entity.pdbx_description
1 polymer ?
#
loop_
_entity_poly.entity_id
_entity_poly.type
_entity_poly.pdbx_seq_one_letter_code
_entity_poly.pdbx_strand_id
1 'polypeptide(L)'
;MAATGSLPLTQYPTYSKPPTSQKPHKKPLFSLPKQTFPLIFSFPIHRSLNYPTKPPRFLPLCDSLQDNIVQNIENPKKLLLPNAHSRQILSPESAPRIFIQDPPWISALFWKGLYKMTNQTVKIEHKEIEKRKYNLLRRRQVKEETEAWEKMVEEYRELEREMCEKKLAPNLPYVKGLFLGWFEPLREAIAKEQKVQKGKNKKLRAAYAPHIELLPADKLAVIVMHKMMGLVMGAEEDGYVQVVQAAVHIGVAIEQEVRIHSFLEKTKNYQRKQIVDEVQGASKEKEILRKRVNSLIRRRRLTEVQKLVKNEEIKPWGRDAQAKLGSRLLELLTETAYVQPPIDQSGDSPLDVRPAFRHKFKTISRGPGQKIKKRYGVIECDPLIRSGLDKSAKHMMIPYVPMLVPPKKWKGVVTLSYNLTYLQTPSRYDKGGYLFLPSYVMRTHGSRKQQEALKGVNVKNMRKALDTLGSTKWRVNNKVLAVVESIWASGGNIAGLVDRNDIPIPEKPYSEDSTEIQEWKWSVRKANKVNRERHSQRCDTELKLSVTSLPLPCVSICALLNGFYFDASPVARKMENEEGFYYPHNLDFRGRAYPMHPHLNHLSSDLCRGVLEFAEGRPLGRSGLHWLKIHLANLYSGGVEKLSHDGRLAFVDNHLDEIFDSAENPINGNRWWLTAEDPFQCLAACMNLSEALKSTSPHSMISYLPIHQ
;
A
#
# COMPACT_ATOMS: atom_id res chain seq x y z
N MET A 1 53.46 13.52 35.61
CA MET A 1 53.23 12.17 36.20
C MET A 1 51.99 11.60 35.51
N ALA A 2 52.06 11.10 34.28
CA ALA A 2 52.66 9.84 33.81
C ALA A 2 51.94 8.57 34.32
N ALA A 3 51.07 8.00 33.47
CA ALA A 3 50.97 6.55 33.26
C ALA A 3 50.20 6.27 31.95
N THR A 4 50.96 5.87 30.94
CA THR A 4 50.57 5.36 29.62
C THR A 4 50.12 3.90 29.68
N GLY A 5 49.15 3.52 28.84
CA GLY A 5 48.78 2.11 28.63
C GLY A 5 48.12 1.89 27.27
N SER A 6 48.94 1.66 26.26
CA SER A 6 48.58 1.18 24.92
C SER A 6 48.46 -0.35 24.89
N LEU A 7 47.61 -0.91 24.00
CA LEU A 7 47.62 -2.23 23.31
C LEU A 7 46.18 -2.57 22.78
N PRO A 8 45.95 -3.52 21.86
CA PRO A 8 46.37 -3.53 20.45
C PRO A 8 45.23 -3.86 19.45
N LEU A 9 45.49 -3.59 18.16
CA LEU A 9 44.69 -3.99 17.00
C LEU A 9 44.58 -5.52 16.85
N THR A 10 43.36 -6.06 16.80
CA THR A 10 43.08 -7.46 16.49
C THR A 10 42.81 -7.67 15.00
N GLN A 11 43.58 -8.55 14.38
CA GLN A 11 43.50 -8.97 12.99
C GLN A 11 42.35 -9.96 12.76
N TYR A 12 41.64 -9.81 11.64
CA TYR A 12 40.61 -10.75 11.18
C TYR A 12 41.24 -11.92 10.39
N PRO A 13 40.78 -13.17 10.59
CA PRO A 13 41.34 -14.34 9.91
C PRO A 13 40.86 -14.48 8.45
N THR A 14 41.81 -14.81 7.59
CA THR A 14 41.66 -15.10 6.17
C THR A 14 41.18 -16.54 5.93
N TYR A 15 40.12 -16.70 5.13
CA TYR A 15 39.59 -18.01 4.71
C TYR A 15 40.41 -18.59 3.54
N SER A 16 40.90 -19.81 3.73
CA SER A 16 41.59 -20.65 2.74
C SER A 16 40.60 -21.40 1.83
N LYS A 17 40.97 -21.54 0.56
CA LYS A 17 40.23 -22.25 -0.51
C LYS A 17 40.20 -23.77 -0.28
N PRO A 18 39.15 -24.50 -0.70
CA PRO A 18 39.18 -25.95 -0.81
C PRO A 18 39.63 -26.41 -2.22
N PRO A 19 40.29 -27.58 -2.35
CA PRO A 19 40.68 -28.16 -3.64
C PRO A 19 39.62 -29.10 -4.23
N THR A 20 39.83 -29.42 -5.51
CA THR A 20 38.97 -30.12 -6.47
C THR A 20 38.97 -31.65 -6.39
N SER A 21 37.78 -32.21 -6.66
CA SER A 21 37.37 -33.53 -7.22
C SER A 21 38.18 -34.81 -7.01
N GLN A 22 37.51 -35.86 -6.52
CA GLN A 22 37.61 -37.26 -6.98
C GLN A 22 36.31 -38.04 -6.62
N LYS A 23 35.83 -38.92 -7.51
CA LYS A 23 34.77 -39.95 -7.31
C LYS A 23 35.45 -41.35 -7.28
N PRO A 24 34.73 -42.48 -7.13
CA PRO A 24 33.95 -42.97 -5.97
C PRO A 24 34.43 -44.38 -5.56
N HIS A 25 34.14 -44.92 -4.37
CA HIS A 25 33.92 -46.37 -4.18
C HIS A 25 33.41 -46.78 -2.77
N LYS A 26 32.46 -47.72 -2.82
CA LYS A 26 32.15 -48.84 -1.89
C LYS A 26 31.52 -48.55 -0.49
N LYS A 27 30.34 -49.18 -0.32
CA LYS A 27 29.57 -49.40 0.93
C LYS A 27 30.37 -50.25 1.94
N PRO A 28 30.00 -50.23 3.24
CA PRO A 28 29.32 -51.41 3.79
C PRO A 28 28.12 -51.12 4.73
N LEU A 29 27.46 -52.23 5.10
CA LEU A 29 26.20 -52.44 5.82
C LEU A 29 26.21 -52.21 7.35
N PHE A 30 25.00 -52.37 7.93
CA PHE A 30 24.59 -52.64 9.32
C PHE A 30 24.21 -51.39 10.15
N SER A 31 23.15 -51.34 10.97
CA SER A 31 21.99 -52.20 11.27
C SER A 31 21.05 -51.41 12.21
N LEU A 32 19.74 -51.54 12.05
CA LEU A 32 18.71 -51.01 12.96
C LEU A 32 18.50 -51.93 14.18
N PRO A 33 18.11 -51.38 15.34
CA PRO A 33 17.29 -52.10 16.31
C PRO A 33 15.81 -51.67 16.21
N LYS A 34 14.94 -52.68 16.19
CA LYS A 34 13.50 -52.62 16.46
C LYS A 34 13.24 -52.71 17.97
N GLN A 35 12.09 -52.18 18.41
CA GLN A 35 11.17 -52.68 19.47
C GLN A 35 10.54 -51.47 20.20
N THR A 36 9.28 -51.41 20.63
CA THR A 36 8.01 -52.15 20.47
C THR A 36 6.95 -51.29 21.18
N PHE A 37 5.73 -51.17 20.65
CA PHE A 37 4.58 -50.59 21.38
C PHE A 37 3.57 -51.71 21.67
N PRO A 38 2.96 -51.78 22.87
CA PRO A 38 1.86 -52.68 23.13
C PRO A 38 0.49 -52.02 22.82
N LEU A 39 -0.42 -52.86 22.34
CA LEU A 39 -1.86 -52.62 22.12
C LEU A 39 -2.69 -53.29 23.23
N ILE A 40 -4.01 -53.05 23.20
CA ILE A 40 -5.16 -53.65 23.92
C ILE A 40 -5.74 -52.64 24.95
N PHE A 41 -6.95 -52.09 24.77
CA PHE A 41 -8.26 -52.77 24.91
C PHE A 41 -9.33 -52.38 23.88
N SER A 42 -10.34 -53.25 23.80
CA SER A 42 -11.31 -53.52 22.72
C SER A 42 -12.78 -53.29 23.13
N PHE A 43 -13.56 -52.66 22.23
CA PHE A 43 -14.99 -52.86 21.84
C PHE A 43 -16.14 -52.68 22.88
N PRO A 44 -17.44 -52.43 22.50
CA PRO A 44 -18.11 -52.82 21.24
C PRO A 44 -19.07 -51.79 20.58
N ILE A 45 -19.81 -52.33 19.60
CA ILE A 45 -20.45 -51.77 18.39
C ILE A 45 -21.99 -51.66 18.53
N HIS A 46 -22.58 -50.75 17.71
CA HIS A 46 -23.97 -50.65 17.18
C HIS A 46 -25.20 -50.40 18.09
N ARG A 47 -25.94 -49.34 17.75
CA ARG A 47 -27.39 -49.38 17.46
C ARG A 47 -27.75 -48.39 16.35
N SER A 48 -28.47 -48.88 15.33
CA SER A 48 -29.02 -48.13 14.20
C SER A 48 -30.29 -47.37 14.58
N LEU A 49 -30.58 -46.23 13.93
CA LEU A 49 -31.95 -45.88 13.47
C LEU A 49 -31.98 -44.62 12.59
N ASN A 50 -32.32 -44.84 11.31
CA ASN A 50 -33.15 -44.07 10.37
C ASN A 50 -32.96 -42.55 10.18
N TYR A 51 -32.56 -42.20 8.95
CA TYR A 51 -32.70 -40.88 8.33
C TYR A 51 -34.14 -40.64 7.83
N PRO A 52 -34.65 -39.40 7.92
CA PRO A 52 -35.57 -38.87 6.93
C PRO A 52 -34.86 -37.91 5.96
N THR A 53 -35.24 -38.08 4.70
CA THR A 53 -34.84 -37.42 3.47
C THR A 53 -35.22 -35.93 3.37
N LYS A 54 -34.34 -35.17 2.69
CA LYS A 54 -34.50 -33.87 1.97
C LYS A 54 -33.78 -32.65 2.61
N PRO A 55 -32.68 -32.15 2.00
CA PRO A 55 -32.26 -30.76 2.21
C PRO A 55 -33.07 -29.79 1.33
N PRO A 56 -33.37 -28.57 1.81
CA PRO A 56 -34.10 -27.56 1.04
C PRO A 56 -33.28 -27.06 -0.14
N ARG A 57 -33.95 -26.86 -1.28
CA ARG A 57 -33.39 -26.29 -2.52
C ARG A 57 -32.99 -24.82 -2.28
N PHE A 58 -31.70 -24.51 -2.36
CA PHE A 58 -31.24 -23.14 -2.56
C PHE A 58 -31.26 -22.79 -4.05
N LEU A 59 -32.13 -21.86 -4.43
CA LEU A 59 -32.06 -21.13 -5.69
C LEU A 59 -30.91 -20.11 -5.62
N PRO A 60 -29.95 -20.11 -6.55
CA PRO A 60 -29.01 -19.00 -6.69
C PRO A 60 -29.69 -17.90 -7.52
N LEU A 61 -30.13 -16.83 -6.85
CA LEU A 61 -30.60 -15.60 -7.49
C LEU A 61 -29.39 -14.70 -7.86
N CYS A 62 -29.44 -14.23 -9.09
CA CYS A 62 -28.44 -13.40 -9.78
C CYS A 62 -28.30 -11.99 -9.16
N ASP A 63 -27.04 -11.56 -8.94
CA ASP A 63 -26.64 -10.19 -8.57
C ASP A 63 -26.70 -9.22 -9.79
N SER A 64 -27.88 -8.84 -10.30
CA SER A 64 -27.94 -7.88 -11.43
C SER A 64 -29.08 -6.85 -11.44
N LEU A 65 -29.74 -6.57 -10.30
CA LEU A 65 -30.91 -5.66 -10.30
C LEU A 65 -30.80 -4.42 -9.41
N GLN A 66 -29.61 -4.02 -8.95
CA GLN A 66 -29.46 -2.86 -8.07
C GLN A 66 -28.62 -1.71 -8.63
N ASP A 67 -28.32 -1.73 -9.93
CA ASP A 67 -27.56 -0.66 -10.58
C ASP A 67 -28.44 0.54 -11.02
N ASN A 68 -29.78 0.46 -10.93
CA ASN A 68 -30.69 1.50 -11.46
C ASN A 68 -31.43 2.38 -10.43
N ILE A 69 -31.15 2.29 -9.12
CA ILE A 69 -31.94 3.03 -8.10
C ILE A 69 -31.16 4.14 -7.39
N VAL A 70 -29.83 4.20 -7.50
CA VAL A 70 -29.02 5.12 -6.67
C VAL A 70 -28.80 6.51 -7.28
N GLN A 71 -29.23 6.77 -8.52
CA GLN A 71 -29.08 8.09 -9.15
C GLN A 71 -30.09 9.16 -8.69
N ASN A 72 -31.06 8.83 -7.82
CA ASN A 72 -32.10 9.79 -7.39
C ASN A 72 -32.08 10.17 -5.90
N ILE A 73 -30.97 9.96 -5.18
CA ILE A 73 -30.84 10.37 -3.78
C ILE A 73 -29.71 11.39 -3.62
N GLU A 74 -29.76 12.45 -4.41
CA GLU A 74 -29.03 13.70 -4.19
C GLU A 74 -30.02 14.87 -4.26
N ASN A 75 -31.02 14.90 -3.36
CA ASN A 75 -31.78 16.13 -3.06
C ASN A 75 -32.59 16.02 -1.77
N PRO A 76 -32.12 16.56 -0.62
CA PRO A 76 -32.79 16.38 0.67
C PRO A 76 -33.77 17.52 0.94
N LYS A 77 -34.85 17.66 0.18
CA LYS A 77 -35.98 18.56 0.54
C LYS A 77 -37.31 18.06 -0.03
N LYS A 78 -38.00 17.19 0.73
CA LYS A 78 -39.46 17.08 0.90
C LYS A 78 -39.82 15.67 1.37
N LEU A 79 -40.20 15.53 2.64
CA LEU A 79 -41.18 14.54 3.07
C LEU A 79 -41.81 15.03 4.37
N LEU A 80 -43.07 15.45 4.25
CA LEU A 80 -43.98 15.83 5.32
C LEU A 80 -44.54 14.57 5.99
N LEU A 81 -44.60 14.55 7.32
CA LEU A 81 -45.34 13.55 8.10
C LEU A 81 -46.86 13.77 7.97
N PRO A 82 -47.68 12.69 7.95
CA PRO A 82 -49.07 12.78 8.37
C PRO A 82 -49.32 12.07 9.71
N ASN A 83 -49.94 12.81 10.62
CA ASN A 83 -50.65 12.34 11.81
C ASN A 83 -51.79 11.38 11.47
N ALA A 84 -52.12 10.45 12.38
CA ALA A 84 -53.43 9.83 12.43
C ALA A 84 -53.90 9.65 13.88
N HIS A 85 -54.88 10.47 14.25
CA HIS A 85 -55.70 10.35 15.45
C HIS A 85 -56.78 9.26 15.30
N SER A 86 -57.05 8.66 16.45
CA SER A 86 -58.16 7.82 16.89
C SER A 86 -59.53 8.05 16.25
N ARG A 87 -60.26 6.97 15.94
CA ARG A 87 -61.74 6.91 16.06
C ARG A 87 -62.20 5.54 16.57
N GLN A 88 -62.99 5.60 17.64
CA GLN A 88 -63.72 4.52 18.30
C GLN A 88 -64.92 4.06 17.44
N ILE A 89 -65.22 2.77 17.46
CA ILE A 89 -66.55 2.22 17.18
C ILE A 89 -66.90 1.25 18.31
N LEU A 90 -67.98 1.56 19.03
CA LEU A 90 -68.63 0.74 20.06
C LEU A 90 -69.30 -0.50 19.43
N SER A 91 -69.30 -1.62 20.14
CA SER A 91 -70.21 -2.76 19.89
C SER A 91 -70.81 -3.27 21.22
N PRO A 92 -72.05 -3.83 21.22
CA PRO A 92 -72.83 -4.08 22.42
C PRO A 92 -72.72 -5.51 22.97
N GLU A 93 -72.87 -5.58 24.30
CA GLU A 93 -73.32 -6.66 25.20
C GLU A 93 -73.13 -8.17 24.88
N SER A 94 -72.26 -8.76 25.71
CA SER A 94 -72.51 -9.91 26.62
C SER A 94 -72.33 -11.37 26.12
N ALA A 95 -71.31 -12.02 26.69
CA ALA A 95 -71.38 -13.30 27.43
C ALA A 95 -70.03 -13.51 28.16
N PRO A 96 -69.99 -14.07 29.39
CA PRO A 96 -68.79 -14.04 30.23
C PRO A 96 -67.77 -15.06 29.71
N ARG A 97 -66.70 -14.58 29.07
CA ARG A 97 -65.53 -15.44 28.79
C ARG A 97 -64.68 -15.49 30.05
N ILE A 98 -64.61 -16.69 30.61
CA ILE A 98 -63.70 -17.09 31.68
C ILE A 98 -62.29 -16.59 31.31
N PHE A 99 -61.75 -15.66 32.10
CA PHE A 99 -60.34 -15.29 32.04
C PHE A 99 -59.51 -16.46 32.56
N ILE A 100 -59.02 -17.30 31.65
CA ILE A 100 -57.87 -18.15 31.96
C ILE A 100 -56.68 -17.20 31.91
N GLN A 101 -56.07 -16.94 33.07
CA GLN A 101 -54.78 -16.28 33.14
C GLN A 101 -53.79 -17.18 32.41
N ASP A 102 -53.30 -16.75 31.24
CA ASP A 102 -52.30 -17.53 30.51
C ASP A 102 -51.10 -17.77 31.45
N PRO A 103 -50.67 -19.03 31.62
CA PRO A 103 -49.52 -19.34 32.45
C PRO A 103 -48.29 -18.52 32.00
N PRO A 104 -47.48 -17.97 32.93
CA PRO A 104 -46.36 -17.07 32.61
C PRO A 104 -45.32 -17.62 31.61
N TRP A 105 -45.33 -18.94 31.38
CA TRP A 105 -44.43 -19.61 30.45
C TRP A 105 -44.83 -19.50 28.96
N ILE A 106 -46.11 -19.30 28.62
CA ILE A 106 -46.56 -19.15 27.21
C ILE A 106 -46.11 -17.79 26.66
N SER A 107 -46.29 -16.73 27.44
CA SER A 107 -45.74 -15.41 27.17
C SER A 107 -44.22 -15.48 27.00
N ALA A 108 -43.50 -16.15 27.91
CA ALA A 108 -42.05 -16.28 27.82
C ALA A 108 -41.56 -17.03 26.56
N LEU A 109 -42.29 -18.03 26.06
CA LEU A 109 -41.95 -18.74 24.82
C LEU A 109 -42.26 -17.90 23.57
N PHE A 110 -43.37 -17.16 23.56
CA PHE A 110 -43.74 -16.24 22.49
C PHE A 110 -42.73 -15.08 22.40
N TRP A 111 -42.37 -14.47 23.54
CA TRP A 111 -41.35 -13.43 23.63
C TRP A 111 -39.95 -13.95 23.26
N LYS A 112 -39.58 -15.19 23.63
CA LYS A 112 -38.34 -15.85 23.17
C LYS A 112 -38.35 -16.10 21.66
N GLY A 113 -39.49 -16.48 21.09
CA GLY A 113 -39.68 -16.68 19.65
C GLY A 113 -39.55 -15.37 18.86
N LEU A 114 -40.22 -14.32 19.31
CA LEU A 114 -40.09 -12.96 18.78
C LEU A 114 -38.66 -12.44 18.91
N TYR A 115 -38.02 -12.58 20.08
CA TYR A 115 -36.64 -12.17 20.31
C TYR A 115 -35.64 -12.93 19.41
N LYS A 116 -35.88 -14.22 19.14
CA LYS A 116 -35.06 -15.01 18.22
C LYS A 116 -35.26 -14.57 16.77
N MET A 117 -36.49 -14.26 16.38
CA MET A 117 -36.83 -13.79 15.03
C MET A 117 -36.29 -12.38 14.79
N THR A 118 -36.47 -11.44 15.72
CA THR A 118 -35.91 -10.09 15.64
C THR A 118 -34.38 -10.12 15.62
N ASN A 119 -33.72 -10.94 16.45
CA ASN A 119 -32.28 -11.14 16.38
C ASN A 119 -31.81 -11.71 15.03
N GLN A 120 -32.61 -12.58 14.40
CA GLN A 120 -32.28 -13.13 13.10
C GLN A 120 -32.45 -12.08 11.99
N THR A 121 -33.49 -11.26 12.05
CA THR A 121 -33.70 -10.11 11.15
C THR A 121 -32.58 -9.09 11.29
N VAL A 122 -32.26 -8.68 12.52
CA VAL A 122 -31.15 -7.73 12.80
C VAL A 122 -29.81 -8.27 12.29
N LYS A 123 -29.55 -9.58 12.43
CA LYS A 123 -28.33 -10.21 11.87
C LYS A 123 -28.29 -10.17 10.34
N ILE A 124 -29.43 -10.34 9.67
CA ILE A 124 -29.53 -10.27 8.21
C ILE A 124 -29.32 -8.82 7.76
N GLU A 125 -29.99 -7.86 8.38
CA GLU A 125 -29.84 -6.43 8.09
C GLU A 125 -28.40 -5.94 8.30
N HIS A 126 -27.77 -6.32 9.42
CA HIS A 126 -26.36 -5.99 9.69
C HIS A 126 -25.44 -6.55 8.58
N LYS A 127 -25.65 -7.80 8.18
CA LYS A 127 -24.87 -8.45 7.11
C LYS A 127 -25.09 -7.77 5.75
N GLU A 128 -26.30 -7.27 5.48
CA GLU A 128 -26.56 -6.48 4.28
C GLU A 128 -25.86 -5.11 4.31
N ILE A 129 -25.89 -4.42 5.45
CA ILE A 129 -25.19 -3.15 5.65
C ILE A 129 -23.68 -3.34 5.44
N GLU A 130 -23.09 -4.39 6.03
CA GLU A 130 -21.69 -4.74 5.82
C GLU A 130 -21.38 -5.06 4.35
N LYS A 131 -22.27 -5.80 3.66
CA LYS A 131 -22.11 -6.08 2.22
C LYS A 131 -22.14 -4.81 1.39
N ARG A 132 -23.08 -3.88 1.66
CA ARG A 132 -23.19 -2.58 0.97
C ARG A 132 -21.94 -1.74 1.19
N LYS A 133 -21.46 -1.67 2.43
CA LYS A 133 -20.24 -0.95 2.82
C LYS A 133 -18.99 -1.54 2.17
N TYR A 134 -18.84 -2.87 2.20
CA TYR A 134 -17.76 -3.57 1.50
C TYR A 134 -17.78 -3.26 0.00
N ASN A 135 -18.96 -3.28 -0.63
CA ASN A 135 -19.09 -2.97 -2.05
C ASN A 135 -18.72 -1.52 -2.38
N LEU A 136 -19.08 -0.56 -1.52
CA LEU A 136 -18.69 0.84 -1.65
C LEU A 136 -17.16 1.00 -1.55
N LEU A 137 -16.54 0.46 -0.50
CA LEU A 137 -15.08 0.50 -0.31
C LEU A 137 -14.36 -0.21 -1.45
N ARG A 138 -14.89 -1.32 -1.95
CA ARG A 138 -14.32 -2.05 -3.08
C ARG A 138 -14.38 -1.22 -4.37
N ARG A 139 -15.48 -0.49 -4.62
CA ARG A 139 -15.59 0.43 -5.77
C ARG A 139 -14.55 1.55 -5.67
N ARG A 140 -14.37 2.13 -4.47
CA ARG A 140 -13.31 3.12 -4.21
C ARG A 140 -11.91 2.55 -4.44
N GLN A 141 -11.60 1.37 -3.90
CA GLN A 141 -10.31 0.69 -4.12
C GLN A 141 -10.03 0.42 -5.60
N VAL A 142 -11.03 -0.05 -6.35
CA VAL A 142 -10.89 -0.27 -7.81
C VAL A 142 -10.53 1.05 -8.48
N LYS A 143 -11.28 2.11 -8.19
CA LYS A 143 -11.05 3.46 -8.73
C LYS A 143 -9.63 3.94 -8.44
N GLU A 144 -9.18 3.81 -7.19
CA GLU A 144 -7.83 4.23 -6.78
C GLU A 144 -6.72 3.45 -7.48
N GLU A 145 -6.85 2.12 -7.61
CA GLU A 145 -5.82 1.31 -8.27
C GLU A 145 -5.79 1.49 -9.79
N THR A 146 -6.93 1.73 -10.44
CA THR A 146 -7.01 1.73 -11.91
C THR A 146 -7.00 3.10 -12.55
N GLU A 147 -7.42 4.15 -11.84
CA GLU A 147 -7.54 5.51 -12.40
C GLU A 147 -6.43 6.43 -11.87
N ALA A 148 -5.43 5.93 -11.13
CA ALA A 148 -4.36 6.76 -10.57
C ALA A 148 -3.66 7.61 -11.63
N TRP A 149 -3.26 7.01 -12.76
CA TRP A 149 -2.61 7.73 -13.86
C TRP A 149 -3.59 8.62 -14.64
N GLU A 150 -4.85 8.21 -14.78
CA GLU A 150 -5.90 9.01 -15.44
C GLU A 150 -6.17 10.30 -14.66
N LYS A 151 -6.33 10.21 -13.34
CA LYS A 151 -6.48 11.37 -12.46
C LYS A 151 -5.30 12.34 -12.57
N MET A 152 -4.07 11.81 -12.60
CA MET A 152 -2.88 12.64 -12.77
C MET A 152 -2.87 13.35 -14.13
N VAL A 153 -3.26 12.66 -15.21
CA VAL A 153 -3.37 13.28 -16.55
C VAL A 153 -4.40 14.41 -16.55
N GLU A 154 -5.57 14.19 -15.95
CA GLU A 154 -6.60 15.22 -15.89
C GLU A 154 -6.15 16.44 -15.07
N GLU A 155 -5.44 16.22 -13.96
CA GLU A 155 -4.83 17.29 -13.16
C GLU A 155 -3.86 18.13 -14.00
N TYR A 156 -2.96 17.50 -14.78
CA TYR A 156 -2.03 18.26 -15.61
C TYR A 156 -2.74 19.08 -16.70
N ARG A 157 -3.82 18.55 -17.26
CA ARG A 157 -4.65 19.28 -18.25
C ARG A 157 -5.38 20.46 -17.64
N GLU A 158 -5.95 20.27 -16.45
CA GLU A 158 -6.64 21.34 -15.74
C GLU A 158 -5.65 22.42 -15.33
N LEU A 159 -4.50 22.03 -14.80
CA LEU A 159 -3.44 22.93 -14.41
C LEU A 159 -2.90 23.72 -15.60
N GLU A 160 -2.73 23.09 -16.77
CA GLU A 160 -2.40 23.77 -18.02
C GLU A 160 -3.46 24.80 -18.41
N ARG A 161 -4.75 24.40 -18.39
CA ARG A 161 -5.87 25.29 -18.72
C ARG A 161 -5.91 26.52 -17.81
N GLU A 162 -5.81 26.30 -16.50
CA GLU A 162 -5.80 27.39 -15.52
C GLU A 162 -4.60 28.33 -15.72
N MET A 163 -3.45 27.80 -16.12
CA MET A 163 -2.25 28.59 -16.38
C MET A 163 -2.39 29.43 -17.65
N CYS A 164 -3.02 28.88 -18.70
CA CYS A 164 -3.38 29.63 -19.91
C CYS A 164 -4.41 30.74 -19.64
N GLU A 165 -5.39 30.48 -18.77
CA GLU A 165 -6.45 31.44 -18.45
C GLU A 165 -6.01 32.53 -17.47
N LYS A 166 -5.24 32.18 -16.43
CA LYS A 166 -4.97 33.05 -15.27
C LYS A 166 -3.57 33.67 -15.24
N LYS A 167 -2.63 33.27 -16.12
CA LYS A 167 -1.22 33.74 -16.15
C LYS A 167 -0.47 33.60 -14.81
N LEU A 168 -0.83 32.63 -13.98
CA LEU A 168 -0.32 32.45 -12.60
C LEU A 168 0.96 31.59 -12.50
N ALA A 169 1.85 31.65 -13.49
CA ALA A 169 3.06 30.82 -13.54
C ALA A 169 3.98 30.80 -12.29
N PRO A 170 4.15 31.88 -11.51
CA PRO A 170 5.20 31.91 -10.49
C PRO A 170 4.89 31.18 -9.18
N ASN A 171 3.65 30.74 -8.91
CA ASN A 171 3.27 30.20 -7.59
C ASN A 171 3.20 28.67 -7.49
N LEU A 172 3.60 27.95 -8.54
CA LEU A 172 3.48 26.50 -8.59
C LEU A 172 4.67 25.80 -7.91
N PRO A 173 4.46 24.69 -7.17
CA PRO A 173 5.58 23.92 -6.63
C PRO A 173 6.57 23.50 -7.73
N TYR A 174 7.86 23.59 -7.43
CA TYR A 174 8.95 23.47 -8.42
C TYR A 174 8.81 22.27 -9.37
N VAL A 175 8.58 21.07 -8.83
CA VAL A 175 8.43 19.83 -9.64
C VAL A 175 7.17 19.87 -10.51
N LYS A 176 6.07 20.45 -10.03
CA LYS A 176 4.87 20.62 -10.85
C LYS A 176 5.12 21.61 -12.00
N GLY A 177 5.90 22.67 -11.76
CA GLY A 177 6.33 23.60 -12.81
C GLY A 177 7.16 22.92 -13.89
N LEU A 178 8.13 22.09 -13.49
CA LEU A 178 8.91 21.29 -14.43
C LEU A 178 8.03 20.32 -15.23
N PHE A 179 7.17 19.56 -14.56
CA PHE A 179 6.31 18.59 -15.23
C PHE A 179 5.31 19.24 -16.18
N LEU A 180 4.75 20.40 -15.84
CA LEU A 180 3.95 21.18 -16.79
C LEU A 180 4.74 21.56 -18.03
N GLY A 181 5.95 22.09 -17.84
CA GLY A 181 6.82 22.49 -18.95
C GLY A 181 7.24 21.33 -19.85
N TRP A 182 7.28 20.10 -19.31
CA TRP A 182 7.67 18.91 -20.07
C TRP A 182 6.49 18.14 -20.65
N PHE A 183 5.30 18.25 -20.05
CA PHE A 183 4.14 17.43 -20.39
C PHE A 183 3.74 17.62 -21.85
N GLU A 184 3.51 18.86 -22.26
CA GLU A 184 2.99 19.16 -23.60
C GLU A 184 4.00 18.82 -24.71
N PRO A 185 5.27 19.27 -24.64
CA PRO A 185 6.28 18.90 -25.64
C PRO A 185 6.48 17.38 -25.76
N LEU A 186 6.50 16.67 -24.64
CA LEU A 186 6.65 15.21 -24.64
C LEU A 186 5.41 14.51 -25.22
N ARG A 187 4.21 14.95 -24.85
CA ARG A 187 2.94 14.41 -25.35
C ARG A 187 2.87 14.54 -26.87
N GLU A 188 3.20 15.71 -27.40
CA GLU A 188 3.22 15.96 -28.85
C GLU A 188 4.25 15.11 -29.57
N ALA A 189 5.47 14.99 -29.01
CA ALA A 189 6.52 14.14 -29.57
C ALA A 189 6.10 12.66 -29.61
N ILE A 190 5.47 12.16 -28.54
CA ILE A 190 4.93 10.78 -28.49
C ILE A 190 3.79 10.62 -29.51
N ALA A 191 2.86 11.57 -29.59
CA ALA A 191 1.75 11.51 -30.54
C ALA A 191 2.24 11.53 -32.00
N LYS A 192 3.28 12.31 -32.29
CA LYS A 192 3.96 12.33 -33.60
C LYS A 192 4.59 10.98 -33.90
N GLU A 193 5.31 10.40 -32.94
CA GLU A 193 5.90 9.06 -33.09
C GLU A 193 4.83 7.99 -33.35
N GLN A 194 3.72 8.01 -32.60
CA GLN A 194 2.58 7.11 -32.82
C GLN A 194 2.00 7.25 -34.24
N LYS A 195 1.84 8.48 -34.75
CA LYS A 195 1.37 8.73 -36.13
C LYS A 195 2.36 8.19 -37.17
N VAL A 196 3.66 8.43 -36.98
CA VAL A 196 4.73 7.95 -37.87
C VAL A 196 4.74 6.42 -37.94
N GLN A 197 4.63 5.74 -36.80
CA GLN A 197 4.63 4.27 -36.78
C GLN A 197 3.35 3.68 -37.38
N LYS A 198 2.20 4.35 -37.20
CA LYS A 198 0.93 3.96 -37.85
C LYS A 198 1.03 4.01 -39.38
N GLY A 199 1.67 5.05 -39.92
CA GLY A 199 1.85 5.25 -41.37
C GLY A 199 2.87 4.30 -42.03
N LYS A 200 3.73 3.62 -41.25
CA LYS A 200 4.73 2.69 -41.79
C LYS A 200 4.15 1.30 -42.08
N ASN A 201 4.61 0.70 -43.18
CA ASN A 201 4.36 -0.70 -43.52
C ASN A 201 4.82 -1.65 -42.40
N LYS A 202 4.08 -2.73 -42.15
CA LYS A 202 4.34 -3.69 -41.04
C LYS A 202 5.79 -4.20 -40.98
N LYS A 203 6.48 -4.35 -42.11
CA LYS A 203 7.89 -4.80 -42.19
C LYS A 203 8.92 -3.73 -41.79
N LEU A 204 8.55 -2.45 -41.88
CA LEU A 204 9.40 -1.28 -41.58
C LEU A 204 9.09 -0.65 -40.22
N ARG A 205 8.10 -1.17 -39.50
CA ARG A 205 7.74 -0.67 -38.17
C ARG A 205 8.83 -1.02 -37.17
N ALA A 206 9.11 -0.07 -36.29
CA ALA A 206 10.03 -0.32 -35.19
C ALA A 206 9.50 -1.44 -34.30
N ALA A 207 10.39 -2.19 -33.65
CA ALA A 207 10.00 -3.31 -32.79
C ALA A 207 9.11 -2.89 -31.60
N TYR A 208 9.18 -1.62 -31.15
CA TYR A 208 8.32 -1.07 -30.10
C TYR A 208 6.96 -0.55 -30.62
N ALA A 209 6.78 -0.40 -31.93
CA ALA A 209 5.59 0.22 -32.53
C ALA A 209 4.26 -0.43 -32.12
N PRO A 210 4.14 -1.78 -32.03
CA PRO A 210 2.90 -2.40 -31.57
C PRO A 210 2.55 -2.05 -30.12
N HIS A 211 3.54 -1.63 -29.32
CA HIS A 211 3.37 -1.37 -27.90
C HIS A 211 3.08 0.10 -27.59
N ILE A 212 3.69 1.04 -28.33
CA ILE A 212 3.48 2.49 -28.12
C ILE A 212 2.05 2.92 -28.47
N GLU A 213 1.34 2.17 -29.32
CA GLU A 213 -0.03 2.46 -29.74
C GLU A 213 -1.11 2.00 -28.73
N LEU A 214 -0.73 1.24 -27.70
CA LEU A 214 -1.69 0.61 -26.76
C LEU A 214 -2.22 1.56 -25.68
N LEU A 215 -1.57 2.72 -25.50
CA LEU A 215 -2.04 3.77 -24.61
C LEU A 215 -2.04 5.13 -25.32
N PRO A 216 -2.96 6.02 -24.92
CA PRO A 216 -2.92 7.44 -25.26
C PRO A 216 -1.57 8.13 -24.91
N ALA A 217 -1.17 9.11 -25.71
CA ALA A 217 0.13 9.78 -25.60
C ALA A 217 0.31 10.58 -24.31
N ASP A 218 -0.77 11.19 -23.81
CA ASP A 218 -0.88 11.87 -22.52
C ASP A 218 -0.51 10.95 -21.34
N LYS A 219 -1.10 9.75 -21.28
CA LYS A 219 -0.76 8.76 -20.26
C LYS A 219 0.70 8.32 -20.34
N LEU A 220 1.20 8.08 -21.55
CA LEU A 220 2.60 7.71 -21.75
C LEU A 220 3.54 8.81 -21.25
N ALA A 221 3.26 10.07 -21.56
CA ALA A 221 4.05 11.21 -21.10
C ALA A 221 4.11 11.28 -19.56
N VAL A 222 2.97 11.21 -18.88
CA VAL A 222 2.91 11.25 -17.40
C VAL A 222 3.67 10.08 -16.78
N ILE A 223 3.48 8.85 -17.28
CA ILE A 223 4.19 7.66 -16.77
C ILE A 223 5.71 7.83 -16.93
N VAL A 224 6.17 8.30 -18.09
CA VAL A 224 7.60 8.47 -18.39
C VAL A 224 8.22 9.52 -17.47
N MET A 225 7.60 10.70 -17.34
CA MET A 225 8.10 11.78 -16.47
C MET A 225 8.19 11.34 -15.00
N HIS A 226 7.10 10.75 -14.47
CA HIS A 226 7.06 10.31 -13.07
C HIS A 226 8.01 9.15 -12.79
N LYS A 227 8.12 8.17 -13.70
CA LYS A 227 9.06 7.06 -13.52
C LYS A 227 10.50 7.50 -13.62
N MET A 228 10.84 8.39 -14.54
CA MET A 228 12.19 8.90 -14.66
C MET A 228 12.57 9.71 -13.41
N MET A 229 11.69 10.60 -12.95
CA MET A 229 11.96 11.39 -11.75
C MET A 229 12.11 10.52 -10.50
N GLY A 230 11.22 9.54 -10.29
CA GLY A 230 11.34 8.60 -9.17
C GLY A 230 12.62 7.77 -9.19
N LEU A 231 13.16 7.47 -10.39
CA LEU A 231 14.46 6.79 -10.52
C LEU A 231 15.63 7.71 -10.17
N VAL A 232 15.58 8.99 -10.55
CA VAL A 232 16.61 9.98 -10.20
C VAL A 232 16.62 10.24 -8.69
N MET A 233 15.44 10.30 -8.05
CA MET A 233 15.34 10.42 -6.59
C MET A 233 15.92 9.22 -5.85
N GLY A 234 15.73 8.01 -6.41
CA GLY A 234 16.25 6.77 -5.83
C GLY A 234 17.72 6.49 -6.17
N ALA A 235 18.32 7.23 -7.09
CA ALA A 235 19.75 7.15 -7.37
C ALA A 235 20.48 7.93 -6.28
N GLU A 236 21.08 7.20 -5.32
CA GLU A 236 22.00 7.75 -4.32
C GLU A 236 23.07 8.68 -4.95
N GLU A 237 23.74 9.50 -4.13
CA GLU A 237 24.85 10.49 -4.30
C GLU A 237 25.20 11.03 -5.72
N ASP A 238 25.21 10.17 -6.72
CA ASP A 238 25.62 10.28 -8.11
C ASP A 238 24.66 11.05 -9.04
N GLY A 239 23.36 11.13 -8.75
CA GLY A 239 22.39 11.90 -9.54
C GLY A 239 22.18 11.43 -10.98
N TYR A 240 22.47 10.15 -11.25
CA TYR A 240 22.29 9.52 -12.56
C TYR A 240 21.69 8.12 -12.43
N VAL A 241 21.05 7.65 -13.51
CA VAL A 241 20.46 6.32 -13.59
C VAL A 241 21.00 5.58 -14.81
N GLN A 242 21.25 4.27 -14.73
CA GLN A 242 21.65 3.48 -15.90
C GLN A 242 20.54 3.45 -16.95
N VAL A 243 20.87 3.69 -18.22
CA VAL A 243 19.90 3.79 -19.32
C VAL A 243 19.03 2.54 -19.42
N VAL A 244 19.64 1.35 -19.38
CA VAL A 244 18.90 0.08 -19.49
C VAL A 244 17.95 -0.13 -18.31
N GLN A 245 18.36 0.28 -17.11
CA GLN A 245 17.52 0.19 -15.92
C GLN A 245 16.31 1.11 -16.05
N ALA A 246 16.53 2.37 -16.45
CA ALA A 246 15.45 3.33 -16.66
C ALA A 246 14.47 2.86 -17.74
N ALA A 247 14.97 2.44 -18.90
CA ALA A 247 14.16 1.95 -20.01
C ALA A 247 13.30 0.74 -19.61
N VAL A 248 13.87 -0.25 -18.93
CA VAL A 248 13.11 -1.43 -18.48
C VAL A 248 12.05 -1.05 -17.44
N HIS A 249 12.35 -0.15 -16.50
CA HIS A 249 11.38 0.29 -15.49
C HIS A 249 10.19 1.05 -16.11
N ILE A 250 10.47 1.93 -17.08
CA ILE A 250 9.43 2.65 -17.86
C ILE A 250 8.58 1.65 -18.64
N GLY A 251 9.21 0.73 -19.39
CA GLY A 251 8.49 -0.27 -20.18
C GLY A 251 7.61 -1.20 -19.35
N VAL A 252 8.07 -1.61 -18.17
CA VAL A 252 7.28 -2.40 -17.21
C VAL A 252 6.08 -1.60 -16.71
N ALA A 253 6.25 -0.33 -16.37
CA ALA A 253 5.15 0.52 -15.88
C ALA A 253 4.06 0.69 -16.95
N ILE A 254 4.45 0.91 -18.21
CA ILE A 254 3.52 1.05 -19.33
C ILE A 254 2.79 -0.26 -19.60
N GLU A 255 3.50 -1.40 -19.59
CA GLU A 255 2.86 -2.70 -19.76
C GLU A 255 1.78 -2.96 -18.70
N GLN A 256 2.06 -2.58 -17.45
CA GLN A 256 1.11 -2.72 -16.35
C GLN A 256 -0.14 -1.89 -16.60
N GLU A 257 0.03 -0.63 -17.00
CA GLU A 257 -1.09 0.26 -17.33
C GLU A 257 -1.89 -0.25 -18.53
N VAL A 258 -1.25 -0.75 -19.59
CA VAL A 258 -1.93 -1.38 -20.74
C VAL A 258 -2.83 -2.53 -20.29
N ARG A 259 -2.35 -3.38 -19.36
CA ARG A 259 -3.14 -4.50 -18.85
C ARG A 259 -4.36 -4.02 -18.05
N ILE A 260 -4.22 -2.96 -17.26
CA ILE A 260 -5.32 -2.35 -16.51
C ILE A 260 -6.33 -1.75 -17.48
N HIS A 261 -5.86 -0.89 -18.39
CA HIS A 261 -6.68 -0.21 -19.39
C HIS A 261 -7.49 -1.20 -20.25
N SER A 262 -6.82 -2.22 -20.79
CA SER A 262 -7.48 -3.25 -21.60
C SER A 262 -8.50 -4.08 -20.81
N PHE A 263 -8.26 -4.34 -19.52
CA PHE A 263 -9.22 -5.02 -18.66
C PHE A 263 -10.48 -4.17 -18.44
N LEU A 264 -10.31 -2.87 -18.17
CA LEU A 264 -11.42 -1.94 -18.01
C LEU A 264 -12.24 -1.80 -19.29
N GLU A 265 -11.59 -1.64 -20.45
CA GLU A 265 -12.26 -1.55 -21.75
C GLU A 265 -13.05 -2.81 -22.09
N LYS A 266 -12.49 -4.01 -21.83
CA LYS A 266 -13.22 -5.28 -21.97
C LYS A 266 -14.47 -5.33 -21.09
N THR A 267 -14.38 -4.82 -19.87
CA THR A 267 -15.48 -4.80 -18.90
C THR A 267 -16.57 -3.81 -19.31
N LYS A 268 -16.20 -2.58 -19.71
CA LYS A 268 -17.13 -1.56 -20.23
C LYS A 268 -17.86 -2.06 -21.48
N ASN A 269 -17.14 -2.70 -22.40
CA ASN A 269 -17.75 -3.26 -23.61
C ASN A 269 -18.70 -4.43 -23.31
N TYR A 270 -18.39 -5.24 -22.30
CA TYR A 270 -19.32 -6.28 -21.82
C TYR A 270 -20.59 -5.68 -21.23
N GLN A 271 -20.47 -4.63 -20.41
CA GLN A 271 -21.61 -3.91 -19.83
C GLN A 271 -22.46 -3.22 -20.89
N ARG A 272 -21.85 -2.51 -21.84
CA ARG A 272 -22.56 -1.92 -23.00
C ARG A 272 -23.32 -2.98 -23.80
N LYS A 273 -22.68 -4.14 -24.09
CA LYS A 273 -23.36 -5.26 -24.75
C LYS A 273 -24.50 -5.83 -23.91
N GLN A 274 -24.37 -5.87 -22.58
CA GLN A 274 -25.42 -6.35 -21.70
C GLN A 274 -26.62 -5.40 -21.63
N ILE A 275 -26.39 -4.08 -21.61
CA ILE A 275 -27.46 -3.07 -21.68
C ILE A 275 -28.17 -3.14 -23.03
N VAL A 276 -27.43 -3.29 -24.13
CA VAL A 276 -28.02 -3.48 -25.48
C VAL A 276 -28.82 -4.79 -25.56
N ASP A 277 -28.32 -5.88 -24.97
CA ASP A 277 -29.02 -7.17 -24.90
C ASP A 277 -30.27 -7.14 -23.98
N GLU A 278 -30.31 -6.28 -22.96
CA GLU A 278 -31.51 -6.07 -22.11
C GLU A 278 -32.58 -5.25 -22.82
N VAL A 279 -32.18 -4.26 -23.63
CA VAL A 279 -33.11 -3.44 -24.44
C VAL A 279 -33.63 -4.22 -25.67
N GLN A 280 -32.85 -5.16 -26.22
CA GLN A 280 -33.24 -5.95 -27.41
C GLN A 280 -33.79 -7.36 -27.10
N GLY A 281 -34.00 -7.69 -25.83
CA GLY A 281 -34.39 -9.04 -25.41
C GLY A 281 -33.22 -10.02 -25.52
N ALA A 282 -32.95 -10.72 -24.42
CA ALA A 282 -31.75 -11.55 -24.22
C ALA A 282 -31.32 -12.34 -25.49
N SER A 283 -30.14 -12.01 -26.02
CA SER A 283 -29.56 -12.73 -27.17
C SER A 283 -29.47 -14.23 -26.86
N LYS A 284 -30.19 -15.03 -27.67
CA LYS A 284 -30.21 -16.52 -27.65
C LYS A 284 -28.80 -17.11 -27.53
N GLU A 285 -27.78 -16.43 -28.03
CA GLU A 285 -26.37 -16.83 -27.97
C GLU A 285 -25.78 -16.95 -26.57
N LYS A 286 -26.11 -16.04 -25.63
CA LYS A 286 -25.62 -16.11 -24.24
C LYS A 286 -26.22 -17.30 -23.51
N GLU A 287 -27.48 -17.60 -23.78
CA GLU A 287 -28.16 -18.76 -23.21
C GLU A 287 -27.62 -20.07 -23.80
N ILE A 288 -27.33 -20.09 -25.11
CA ILE A 288 -26.66 -21.22 -25.78
C ILE A 288 -25.26 -21.43 -25.20
N LEU A 289 -24.47 -20.38 -24.99
CA LEU A 289 -23.12 -20.50 -24.42
C LEU A 289 -23.17 -20.99 -22.96
N ARG A 290 -24.10 -20.47 -22.14
CA ARG A 290 -24.30 -20.93 -20.75
C ARG A 290 -24.79 -22.38 -20.69
N LYS A 291 -25.74 -22.77 -21.57
CA LYS A 291 -26.19 -24.16 -21.73
C LYS A 291 -25.06 -25.07 -22.20
N ARG A 292 -24.19 -24.60 -23.11
CA ARG A 292 -23.03 -25.33 -23.61
C ARG A 292 -21.95 -25.49 -22.54
N VAL A 293 -21.62 -24.45 -21.78
CA VAL A 293 -20.71 -24.51 -20.63
C VAL A 293 -21.26 -25.47 -19.56
N ASN A 294 -22.54 -25.37 -19.19
CA ASN A 294 -23.16 -26.27 -18.21
C ASN A 294 -23.25 -27.72 -18.71
N SER A 295 -23.53 -27.94 -19.99
CA SER A 295 -23.47 -29.26 -20.66
C SER A 295 -22.07 -29.85 -20.56
N LEU A 296 -21.04 -29.06 -20.86
CA LEU A 296 -19.64 -29.51 -20.81
C LEU A 296 -19.17 -29.79 -19.38
N ILE A 297 -19.64 -29.01 -18.39
CA ILE A 297 -19.42 -29.28 -16.96
C ILE A 297 -20.10 -30.61 -16.55
N ARG A 298 -21.38 -30.81 -16.92
CA ARG A 298 -22.12 -32.06 -16.65
C ARG A 298 -21.46 -33.28 -17.30
N ARG A 299 -20.90 -33.11 -18.50
CA ARG A 299 -20.15 -34.14 -19.24
C ARG A 299 -18.68 -34.28 -18.81
N ARG A 300 -18.26 -33.58 -17.74
CA ARG A 300 -16.88 -33.58 -17.19
C ARG A 300 -15.79 -33.19 -18.19
N ARG A 301 -16.11 -32.44 -19.25
CA ARG A 301 -15.16 -31.95 -20.27
C ARG A 301 -14.53 -30.62 -19.84
N LEU A 302 -13.85 -30.63 -18.70
CA LEU A 302 -13.31 -29.42 -18.05
C LEU A 302 -12.27 -28.67 -18.92
N THR A 303 -11.54 -29.37 -19.78
CA THR A 303 -10.58 -28.78 -20.72
C THR A 303 -11.25 -27.93 -21.80
N GLU A 304 -12.43 -28.36 -22.29
CA GLU A 304 -13.22 -27.60 -23.27
C GLU A 304 -13.91 -26.40 -22.62
N VAL A 305 -14.38 -26.55 -21.37
CA VAL A 305 -14.88 -25.43 -20.56
C VAL A 305 -13.79 -24.39 -20.35
N GLN A 306 -12.58 -24.81 -20.00
CA GLN A 306 -11.43 -23.90 -19.85
C GLN A 306 -11.07 -23.20 -21.16
N LYS A 307 -11.17 -23.87 -22.32
CA LYS A 307 -10.95 -23.23 -23.63
C LYS A 307 -12.01 -22.18 -23.94
N LEU A 308 -13.27 -22.40 -23.55
CA LEU A 308 -14.38 -21.46 -23.74
C LEU A 308 -14.39 -20.29 -22.75
N VAL A 309 -13.90 -20.50 -21.53
CA VAL A 309 -13.86 -19.50 -20.43
C VAL A 309 -12.51 -18.78 -20.37
N LYS A 310 -11.55 -19.11 -21.25
CA LYS A 310 -10.27 -18.41 -21.33
C LYS A 310 -10.52 -16.94 -21.71
N ASN A 311 -10.60 -16.08 -20.70
CA ASN A 311 -10.25 -14.68 -20.85
C ASN A 311 -8.84 -14.67 -21.43
N GLU A 312 -8.68 -14.12 -22.62
CA GLU A 312 -7.37 -13.85 -23.21
C GLU A 312 -6.60 -12.91 -22.28
N GLU A 313 -5.88 -13.49 -21.32
CA GLU A 313 -4.91 -12.79 -20.49
C GLU A 313 -3.81 -12.30 -21.45
N ILE A 314 -3.58 -10.99 -21.50
CA ILE A 314 -2.52 -10.39 -22.30
C ILE A 314 -1.19 -11.03 -21.87
N LYS A 315 -0.50 -11.66 -22.83
CA LYS A 315 0.80 -12.28 -22.57
C LYS A 315 1.78 -11.21 -22.10
N PRO A 316 2.58 -11.46 -21.04
CA PRO A 316 3.60 -10.54 -20.60
C PRO A 316 4.58 -10.21 -21.74
N TRP A 317 4.97 -8.95 -21.85
CA TRP A 317 5.99 -8.49 -22.77
C TRP A 317 7.36 -9.03 -22.34
N GLY A 318 8.21 -9.33 -23.31
CA GLY A 318 9.59 -9.71 -23.04
C GLY A 318 10.40 -8.51 -22.53
N ARG A 319 11.48 -8.77 -21.78
CA ARG A 319 12.41 -7.71 -21.32
C ARG A 319 12.95 -6.87 -22.48
N ASP A 320 13.18 -7.50 -23.64
CA ASP A 320 13.61 -6.82 -24.86
C ASP A 320 12.57 -5.81 -25.36
N ALA A 321 11.29 -6.17 -25.42
CA ALA A 321 10.22 -5.27 -25.83
C ALA A 321 10.03 -4.11 -24.84
N GLN A 322 10.07 -4.39 -23.54
CA GLN A 322 10.02 -3.38 -22.48
C GLN A 322 11.18 -2.37 -22.61
N ALA A 323 12.41 -2.87 -22.79
CA ALA A 323 13.58 -2.04 -22.95
C ALA A 323 13.50 -1.19 -24.22
N LYS A 324 13.12 -1.76 -25.37
CA LYS A 324 13.00 -1.03 -26.64
C LYS A 324 11.98 0.10 -26.59
N LEU A 325 10.80 -0.16 -26.02
CA LEU A 325 9.78 0.88 -25.82
C LEU A 325 10.26 1.95 -24.85
N GLY A 326 10.78 1.54 -23.70
CA GLY A 326 11.29 2.46 -22.69
C GLY A 326 12.44 3.33 -23.18
N SER A 327 13.37 2.78 -23.97
CA SER A 327 14.49 3.53 -24.55
C SER A 327 14.00 4.60 -25.52
N ARG A 328 13.02 4.30 -26.40
CA ARG A 328 12.50 5.31 -27.32
C ARG A 328 11.79 6.43 -26.57
N LEU A 329 10.98 6.11 -25.57
CA LEU A 329 10.28 7.12 -24.77
C LEU A 329 11.24 7.97 -23.94
N LEU A 330 12.32 7.36 -23.44
CA LEU A 330 13.38 8.06 -22.73
C LEU A 330 14.16 9.02 -23.65
N GLU A 331 14.40 8.59 -24.89
CA GLU A 331 15.01 9.44 -25.93
C GLU A 331 14.12 10.66 -26.22
N LEU A 332 12.82 10.45 -26.45
CA LEU A 332 11.86 11.55 -26.63
C LEU A 332 11.85 12.50 -25.41
N LEU A 333 11.88 11.96 -24.18
CA LEU A 333 11.99 12.79 -22.98
C LEU A 333 13.27 13.63 -22.95
N THR A 334 14.42 13.05 -23.31
CA THR A 334 15.69 13.79 -23.35
C THR A 334 15.73 14.86 -24.44
N GLU A 335 14.96 14.70 -25.51
CA GLU A 335 14.82 15.67 -26.61
C GLU A 335 13.87 16.82 -26.26
N THR A 336 12.89 16.60 -25.38
CA THR A 336 11.82 17.58 -25.12
C THR A 336 11.88 18.24 -23.74
N ALA A 337 12.55 17.64 -22.76
CA ALA A 337 12.58 18.15 -21.39
C ALA A 337 13.72 19.15 -21.18
N TYR A 338 13.38 20.41 -20.90
CA TYR A 338 14.32 21.50 -20.63
C TYR A 338 14.08 22.15 -19.28
N VAL A 339 15.14 22.70 -18.69
CA VAL A 339 15.09 23.50 -17.45
C VAL A 339 14.87 24.95 -17.84
N GLN A 340 13.86 25.58 -17.24
CA GLN A 340 13.64 27.02 -17.39
C GLN A 340 14.70 27.78 -16.58
N PRO A 341 15.25 28.89 -17.10
CA PRO A 341 16.24 29.68 -16.38
C PRO A 341 15.65 30.28 -15.09
N PRO A 342 16.45 30.46 -14.01
CA PRO A 342 16.00 31.16 -12.80
C PRO A 342 15.54 32.59 -13.12
N ILE A 343 14.53 33.09 -12.39
CA ILE A 343 13.93 34.42 -12.57
C ILE A 343 14.97 35.56 -12.34
N ASP A 344 16.06 35.28 -11.63
CA ASP A 344 17.10 36.26 -11.26
C ASP A 344 18.10 36.59 -12.40
N GLN A 345 17.86 36.15 -13.64
CA GLN A 345 18.68 36.59 -14.77
C GLN A 345 18.32 38.03 -15.14
N SER A 346 19.31 38.93 -15.04
CA SER A 346 19.22 40.28 -15.62
C SER A 346 18.84 40.17 -17.10
N GLY A 347 17.98 41.09 -17.57
CA GLY A 347 17.40 41.07 -18.92
C GLY A 347 18.39 41.07 -20.10
N ASP A 348 19.69 41.23 -19.83
CA ASP A 348 20.78 41.22 -20.82
C ASP A 348 21.52 39.86 -20.93
N SER A 349 21.14 38.83 -20.16
CA SER A 349 21.76 37.50 -20.24
C SER A 349 21.04 36.59 -21.24
N PRO A 350 21.74 35.82 -22.10
CA PRO A 350 21.10 34.87 -23.01
C PRO A 350 20.29 33.82 -22.24
N LEU A 351 19.09 33.49 -22.74
CA LEU A 351 18.23 32.44 -22.18
C LEU A 351 19.02 31.12 -22.05
N ASP A 352 19.36 30.73 -20.83
CA ASP A 352 20.13 29.51 -20.55
C ASP A 352 19.21 28.27 -20.53
N VAL A 353 18.72 27.90 -21.70
CA VAL A 353 17.86 26.73 -21.91
C VAL A 353 18.74 25.47 -21.90
N ARG A 354 18.70 24.71 -20.81
CA ARG A 354 19.49 23.48 -20.65
C ARG A 354 18.61 22.24 -20.69
N PRO A 355 19.04 21.14 -21.32
CA PRO A 355 18.29 19.89 -21.27
C PRO A 355 18.27 19.34 -19.85
N ALA A 356 17.08 18.96 -19.39
CA ALA A 356 16.81 18.41 -18.06
C ALA A 356 17.54 17.09 -17.81
N PHE A 357 17.66 16.27 -18.86
CA PHE A 357 18.27 14.95 -18.82
C PHE A 357 19.31 14.82 -19.92
N ARG A 358 20.48 14.27 -19.59
CA ARG A 358 21.58 14.08 -20.54
C ARG A 358 22.08 12.65 -20.53
N HIS A 359 22.17 12.04 -21.71
CA HIS A 359 22.82 10.74 -21.86
C HIS A 359 24.34 10.91 -21.89
N LYS A 360 25.04 10.30 -20.94
CA LYS A 360 26.51 10.27 -20.86
C LYS A 360 27.01 8.86 -20.60
N PHE A 361 28.29 8.63 -20.84
CA PHE A 361 28.95 7.41 -20.39
C PHE A 361 29.75 7.69 -19.12
N LYS A 362 29.45 6.98 -18.03
CA LYS A 362 30.21 7.04 -16.78
C LYS A 362 30.88 5.72 -16.48
N THR A 363 32.05 5.81 -15.84
CA THR A 363 32.81 4.64 -15.39
C THR A 363 32.38 4.30 -13.98
N ILE A 364 31.64 3.21 -13.81
CA ILE A 364 31.03 2.80 -12.54
C ILE A 364 31.79 1.60 -11.96
N SER A 365 32.08 1.65 -10.67
CA SER A 365 32.58 0.50 -9.89
C SER A 365 31.41 -0.32 -9.35
N ARG A 366 31.39 -1.64 -9.57
CA ARG A 366 30.38 -2.52 -8.98
C ARG A 366 30.73 -2.83 -7.52
N GLY A 367 30.40 -1.90 -6.64
CA GLY A 367 30.47 -2.07 -5.19
C GLY A 367 31.84 -1.79 -4.56
N PRO A 368 31.89 -1.66 -3.22
CA PRO A 368 33.11 -1.43 -2.48
C PRO A 368 34.05 -2.63 -2.62
N GLY A 369 35.26 -2.38 -3.15
CA GLY A 369 36.34 -3.39 -3.25
C GLY A 369 36.52 -4.07 -4.63
N GLN A 370 35.64 -3.86 -5.62
CA GLN A 370 35.89 -4.39 -6.98
C GLN A 370 36.76 -3.45 -7.82
N LYS A 371 37.94 -3.92 -8.24
CA LYS A 371 38.86 -3.16 -9.12
C LYS A 371 38.38 -3.01 -10.57
N ILE A 372 37.33 -3.73 -10.97
CA ILE A 372 36.83 -3.73 -12.36
C ILE A 372 35.90 -2.53 -12.57
N LYS A 373 36.46 -1.47 -13.14
CA LYS A 373 35.73 -0.30 -13.62
C LYS A 373 35.14 -0.59 -15.00
N LYS A 374 33.81 -0.51 -15.15
CA LYS A 374 33.14 -0.66 -16.45
C LYS A 374 32.44 0.63 -16.84
N ARG A 375 32.47 0.95 -18.14
CA ARG A 375 31.81 2.12 -18.72
C ARG A 375 30.36 1.76 -19.05
N TYR A 376 29.40 2.51 -18.51
CA TYR A 376 27.97 2.32 -18.75
C TYR A 376 27.34 3.61 -19.27
N GLY A 377 26.32 3.47 -20.12
CA GLY A 377 25.45 4.59 -20.48
C GLY A 377 24.53 4.94 -19.31
N VAL A 378 24.51 6.22 -18.94
CA VAL A 378 23.71 6.76 -17.84
C VAL A 378 22.94 8.00 -18.31
N ILE A 379 21.76 8.19 -17.76
CA ILE A 379 21.03 9.46 -17.85
C ILE A 379 21.33 10.26 -16.60
N GLU A 380 21.94 11.42 -16.77
CA GLU A 380 22.25 12.38 -15.72
C GLU A 380 21.18 13.47 -15.69
N CYS A 381 20.71 13.82 -14.50
CA CYS A 381 19.75 14.90 -14.28
C CYS A 381 20.49 16.23 -14.07
N ASP A 382 19.92 17.33 -14.57
CA ASP A 382 20.47 18.67 -14.32
C ASP A 382 20.51 18.96 -12.80
N PRO A 383 21.60 19.55 -12.27
CA PRO A 383 21.73 19.85 -10.85
C PRO A 383 20.64 20.77 -10.29
N LEU A 384 20.07 21.68 -11.09
CA LEU A 384 18.99 22.56 -10.65
C LEU A 384 17.71 21.78 -10.38
N ILE A 385 17.42 20.79 -11.23
CA ILE A 385 16.28 19.89 -11.00
C ILE A 385 16.51 19.13 -9.72
N ARG A 386 17.72 18.59 -9.51
CA ARG A 386 18.06 17.84 -8.30
C ARG A 386 17.86 18.67 -7.03
N SER A 387 18.32 19.91 -7.00
CA SER A 387 18.19 20.78 -5.83
C SER A 387 16.75 21.24 -5.57
N GLY A 388 15.91 21.36 -6.60
CA GLY A 388 14.50 21.70 -6.43
C GLY A 388 13.58 20.49 -6.20
N LEU A 389 13.99 19.30 -6.65
CA LEU A 389 13.27 18.04 -6.45
C LEU A 389 13.18 17.68 -4.96
N ASP A 390 14.28 17.91 -4.26
CA ASP A 390 14.38 17.86 -2.81
C ASP A 390 13.19 18.63 -2.15
N LYS A 391 12.91 19.86 -2.59
CA LYS A 391 11.85 20.72 -2.02
C LYS A 391 10.41 20.33 -2.40
N SER A 392 10.19 19.32 -3.24
CA SER A 392 8.88 19.04 -3.84
C SER A 392 8.59 17.55 -4.08
N ALA A 393 9.30 16.65 -3.37
CA ALA A 393 9.14 15.19 -3.44
C ALA A 393 7.70 14.68 -3.24
N LYS A 394 6.86 15.42 -2.51
CA LYS A 394 5.45 15.10 -2.23
C LYS A 394 4.54 15.00 -3.46
N HIS A 395 4.96 15.54 -4.61
CA HIS A 395 4.16 15.55 -5.84
C HIS A 395 4.38 14.31 -6.71
N MET A 396 5.16 13.34 -6.24
CA MET A 396 5.40 12.08 -6.93
C MET A 396 4.26 11.09 -6.70
N MET A 397 3.85 10.37 -7.76
CA MET A 397 2.78 9.40 -7.64
C MET A 397 3.24 8.14 -6.87
N ILE A 398 2.45 7.72 -5.88
CA ILE A 398 2.64 6.49 -5.09
C ILE A 398 1.58 5.46 -5.52
N PRO A 399 1.92 4.45 -6.34
CA PRO A 399 0.90 3.54 -6.89
C PRO A 399 0.34 2.58 -5.84
N TYR A 400 1.16 2.13 -4.90
CA TYR A 400 0.82 1.09 -3.94
C TYR A 400 0.43 1.72 -2.60
N VAL A 401 -0.84 2.05 -2.40
CA VAL A 401 -1.40 2.59 -1.14
C VAL A 401 -2.02 1.48 -0.27
N PRO A 402 -2.19 1.65 1.06
CA PRO A 402 -2.94 0.71 1.87
C PRO A 402 -4.33 0.42 1.27
N MET A 403 -4.81 -0.82 1.37
CA MET A 403 -6.06 -1.23 0.74
C MET A 403 -7.27 -0.93 1.65
N LEU A 404 -8.34 -0.36 1.12
CA LEU A 404 -9.60 -0.12 1.84
C LEU A 404 -10.41 -1.42 2.08
N VAL A 405 -10.06 -2.49 1.36
CA VAL A 405 -10.69 -3.81 1.46
C VAL A 405 -9.63 -4.89 1.68
N PRO A 406 -10.01 -6.05 2.28
CA PRO A 406 -9.10 -7.16 2.45
C PRO A 406 -8.36 -7.52 1.14
N PRO A 407 -7.04 -7.75 1.17
CA PRO A 407 -6.27 -8.09 -0.01
C PRO A 407 -6.75 -9.35 -0.71
N LYS A 408 -6.46 -9.46 -2.01
CA LYS A 408 -6.65 -10.72 -2.73
C LYS A 408 -5.78 -11.79 -2.09
N LYS A 409 -6.44 -12.86 -1.68
CA LYS A 409 -5.75 -14.06 -1.19
C LYS A 409 -4.75 -14.55 -2.23
N TRP A 410 -3.55 -14.89 -1.79
CA TRP A 410 -2.50 -15.48 -2.61
C TRP A 410 -2.98 -16.82 -3.14
N LYS A 411 -3.22 -16.89 -4.44
CA LYS A 411 -3.73 -18.10 -5.07
C LYS A 411 -2.59 -19.09 -5.29
N GLY A 412 -2.89 -20.35 -5.03
CA GLY A 412 -2.07 -21.46 -5.50
C GLY A 412 -2.61 -22.12 -6.75
N VAL A 413 -1.78 -22.97 -7.36
CA VAL A 413 -2.28 -24.00 -8.26
C VAL A 413 -3.33 -24.80 -7.47
N VAL A 414 -4.56 -24.81 -7.95
CA VAL A 414 -5.53 -25.83 -7.57
C VAL A 414 -5.19 -27.04 -8.42
N THR A 415 -4.39 -27.95 -7.88
CA THR A 415 -4.22 -29.27 -8.51
C THR A 415 -5.53 -30.01 -8.27
N LEU A 416 -6.47 -29.93 -9.22
CA LEU A 416 -7.56 -30.91 -9.27
C LEU A 416 -6.92 -32.24 -9.69
N SER A 417 -6.53 -33.03 -8.71
CA SER A 417 -6.14 -34.42 -8.90
C SER A 417 -7.39 -35.23 -9.23
N TYR A 418 -7.80 -35.22 -10.50
CA TYR A 418 -8.60 -36.31 -11.06
C TYR A 418 -8.04 -36.63 -12.45
N ASN A 419 -7.54 -37.86 -12.57
CA ASN A 419 -7.04 -38.54 -13.76
C ASN A 419 -5.69 -38.06 -14.31
N LEU A 420 -4.62 -38.66 -13.77
CA LEU A 420 -3.37 -39.10 -14.41
C LEU A 420 -2.91 -38.40 -15.72
N THR A 421 -2.99 -37.07 -15.78
CA THR A 421 -2.33 -36.25 -16.79
C THR A 421 -1.79 -35.00 -16.09
N TYR A 422 -0.47 -34.94 -15.93
CA TYR A 422 0.25 -33.80 -15.38
C TYR A 422 0.20 -32.61 -16.35
N LEU A 423 -0.93 -31.92 -16.44
CA LEU A 423 -0.95 -30.54 -16.93
C LEU A 423 -0.48 -29.65 -15.77
N GLN A 424 0.83 -29.50 -15.64
CA GLN A 424 1.45 -28.50 -14.76
C GLN A 424 1.04 -27.10 -15.23
N THR A 425 -0.08 -26.59 -14.73
CA THR A 425 -0.31 -25.14 -14.72
C THR A 425 0.73 -24.52 -13.79
N PRO A 426 1.55 -23.56 -14.25
CA PRO A 426 2.59 -22.95 -13.43
C PRO A 426 2.02 -22.39 -12.13
N SER A 427 2.71 -22.58 -11.01
CA SER A 427 2.45 -21.84 -9.78
C SER A 427 2.43 -20.35 -10.08
N ARG A 428 1.26 -19.71 -9.94
CA ARG A 428 1.06 -18.29 -10.22
C ARG A 428 1.54 -17.47 -9.02
N TYR A 429 2.85 -17.26 -8.95
CA TYR A 429 3.53 -16.44 -7.93
C TYR A 429 3.21 -14.94 -8.05
N ASP A 430 2.39 -14.55 -9.03
CA ASP A 430 1.99 -13.19 -9.41
C ASP A 430 0.50 -12.90 -9.16
N LYS A 431 -0.19 -13.75 -8.38
CA LYS A 431 -1.64 -13.62 -8.12
C LYS A 431 -1.95 -13.60 -6.61
N GLY A 432 -2.10 -12.40 -6.06
CA GLY A 432 -2.50 -12.10 -4.68
C GLY A 432 -2.26 -10.61 -4.38
N GLY A 433 -2.44 -10.17 -3.14
CA GLY A 433 -2.20 -8.78 -2.76
C GLY A 433 -3.23 -7.80 -3.32
N TYR A 434 -2.81 -6.88 -4.18
CA TYR A 434 -3.66 -5.84 -4.75
C TYR A 434 -4.71 -6.36 -5.75
N LEU A 435 -5.73 -5.54 -6.07
CA LEU A 435 -6.79 -5.95 -6.99
C LEU A 435 -6.30 -5.97 -8.45
N PHE A 436 -5.62 -4.94 -8.90
CA PHE A 436 -5.17 -4.75 -10.28
C PHE A 436 -3.67 -4.52 -10.35
N LEU A 437 -3.10 -3.92 -9.29
CA LEU A 437 -1.65 -3.69 -9.24
C LEU A 437 -0.89 -5.02 -9.16
N PRO A 438 0.23 -5.14 -9.88
CA PRO A 438 0.99 -6.38 -9.93
C PRO A 438 1.63 -6.66 -8.59
N SER A 439 1.38 -7.85 -8.09
CA SER A 439 1.84 -8.29 -6.78
C SER A 439 2.52 -9.64 -6.91
N TYR A 440 3.73 -9.73 -6.39
CA TYR A 440 4.53 -10.95 -6.44
C TYR A 440 4.75 -11.49 -5.03
N VAL A 441 4.61 -12.80 -4.85
CA VAL A 441 4.82 -13.47 -3.55
C VAL A 441 6.21 -13.17 -3.00
N MET A 442 7.22 -13.05 -3.88
CA MET A 442 8.62 -12.84 -3.50
C MET A 442 9.27 -11.70 -4.31
N ARG A 443 10.05 -10.88 -3.62
CA ARG A 443 10.92 -9.82 -4.15
C ARG A 443 12.19 -10.47 -4.73
N THR A 444 12.15 -10.80 -6.01
CA THR A 444 13.26 -11.51 -6.69
C THR A 444 14.36 -10.60 -7.25
N HIS A 445 14.17 -9.28 -7.21
CA HIS A 445 15.10 -8.29 -7.79
C HIS A 445 15.56 -8.64 -9.23
N GLY A 446 14.69 -9.27 -10.01
CA GLY A 446 14.99 -9.69 -11.40
C GLY A 446 15.77 -11.00 -11.54
N SER A 447 16.06 -11.71 -10.46
CA SER A 447 16.74 -13.01 -10.49
C SER A 447 15.84 -14.09 -11.11
N ARG A 448 16.20 -14.52 -12.32
CA ARG A 448 15.50 -15.59 -13.04
C ARG A 448 15.51 -16.92 -12.27
N LYS A 449 16.65 -17.26 -11.63
CA LYS A 449 16.78 -18.49 -10.84
C LYS A 449 15.79 -18.53 -9.68
N GLN A 450 15.62 -17.42 -8.97
CA GLN A 450 14.65 -17.32 -7.87
C GLN A 450 13.21 -17.42 -8.39
N GLN A 451 12.90 -16.77 -9.52
CA GLN A 451 11.57 -16.87 -10.14
C GLN A 451 11.25 -18.29 -10.61
N GLU A 452 12.22 -19.02 -11.16
CA GLU A 452 12.06 -20.41 -11.57
C GLU A 452 11.89 -21.34 -10.38
N ALA A 453 12.65 -21.15 -9.31
CA ALA A 453 12.52 -21.92 -8.07
C ALA A 453 11.09 -21.83 -7.49
N LEU A 454 10.49 -20.65 -7.47
CA LEU A 454 9.12 -20.44 -6.97
C LEU A 454 8.04 -21.18 -7.77
N LYS A 455 8.30 -21.54 -9.02
CA LYS A 455 7.33 -22.25 -9.86
C LYS A 455 7.13 -23.71 -9.41
N GLY A 456 8.13 -24.32 -8.78
CA GLY A 456 8.14 -25.73 -8.40
C GLY A 456 7.79 -26.04 -6.94
N VAL A 457 7.65 -25.02 -6.08
CA VAL A 457 7.50 -25.23 -4.62
C VAL A 457 6.04 -25.22 -4.16
N ASN A 458 5.69 -26.15 -3.26
CA ASN A 458 4.41 -26.13 -2.55
C ASN A 458 4.40 -25.05 -1.47
N VAL A 459 3.95 -23.85 -1.83
CA VAL A 459 3.90 -22.68 -0.94
C VAL A 459 2.56 -22.51 -0.20
N LYS A 460 1.80 -23.58 0.09
CA LYS A 460 0.46 -23.48 0.72
C LYS A 460 0.48 -22.76 2.08
N ASN A 461 1.34 -23.20 3.00
CA ASN A 461 1.43 -22.62 4.35
C ASN A 461 1.92 -21.18 4.30
N MET A 462 2.91 -20.91 3.44
CA MET A 462 3.43 -19.57 3.17
C MET A 462 2.32 -18.62 2.68
N ARG A 463 1.50 -19.04 1.71
CA ARG A 463 0.36 -18.24 1.22
C ARG A 463 -0.67 -17.97 2.33
N LYS A 464 -1.00 -18.99 3.14
CA LYS A 464 -1.93 -18.83 4.27
C LYS A 464 -1.38 -17.82 5.30
N ALA A 465 -0.09 -17.86 5.59
CA ALA A 465 0.55 -16.90 6.47
C ALA A 465 0.47 -15.47 5.91
N LEU A 466 0.81 -15.27 4.64
CA LEU A 466 0.68 -13.96 3.97
C LEU A 466 -0.77 -13.46 3.92
N ASP A 467 -1.73 -14.35 3.67
CA ASP A 467 -3.16 -14.01 3.68
C ASP A 467 -3.61 -13.58 5.08
N THR A 468 -3.11 -14.25 6.13
CA THR A 468 -3.43 -13.91 7.52
C THR A 468 -2.86 -12.54 7.90
N LEU A 469 -1.58 -12.31 7.60
CA LEU A 469 -0.93 -11.01 7.82
C LEU A 469 -1.67 -9.90 7.06
N GLY A 470 -1.99 -10.13 5.78
CA GLY A 470 -2.69 -9.15 4.96
C GLY A 470 -4.16 -8.93 5.31
N SER A 471 -4.81 -9.89 5.98
CA SER A 471 -6.20 -9.75 6.44
C SER A 471 -6.35 -8.96 7.73
N THR A 472 -5.25 -8.61 8.40
CA THR A 472 -5.30 -7.80 9.62
C THR A 472 -5.68 -6.36 9.27
N LYS A 473 -6.77 -5.87 9.86
CA LYS A 473 -7.29 -4.52 9.64
C LYS A 473 -6.63 -3.53 10.60
N TRP A 474 -6.06 -2.47 10.05
CA TRP A 474 -5.39 -1.38 10.77
C TRP A 474 -6.19 -0.09 10.67
N ARG A 475 -6.00 0.83 11.59
CA ARG A 475 -6.49 2.21 11.50
C ARG A 475 -5.43 3.19 12.02
N VAL A 476 -5.65 4.46 11.76
CA VAL A 476 -4.81 5.55 12.29
C VAL A 476 -5.22 5.84 13.74
N ASN A 477 -4.24 5.96 14.64
CA ASN A 477 -4.43 6.50 15.98
C ASN A 477 -4.42 8.03 15.91
N ASN A 478 -5.62 8.62 15.82
CA ASN A 478 -5.77 10.06 15.61
C ASN A 478 -5.25 10.89 16.81
N LYS A 479 -5.26 10.34 18.03
CA LYS A 479 -4.74 11.03 19.22
C LYS A 479 -3.22 11.22 19.10
N VAL A 480 -2.49 10.16 18.72
CA VAL A 480 -1.04 10.21 18.51
C VAL A 480 -0.69 11.01 17.26
N LEU A 481 -1.46 10.84 16.17
CA LEU A 481 -1.28 11.62 14.94
C LEU A 481 -1.34 13.12 15.25
N ALA A 482 -2.35 13.60 15.96
CA ALA A 482 -2.47 15.03 16.31
C ALA A 482 -1.25 15.58 17.06
N VAL A 483 -0.68 14.81 17.99
CA VAL A 483 0.54 15.20 18.72
C VAL A 483 1.74 15.28 17.78
N VAL A 484 1.93 14.27 16.94
CA VAL A 484 2.98 14.25 15.91
C VAL A 484 2.85 15.46 14.99
N GLU A 485 1.64 15.75 14.52
CA GLU A 485 1.37 16.86 13.60
C GLU A 485 1.70 18.21 14.25
N SER A 486 1.35 18.40 15.52
CA SER A 486 1.69 19.59 16.27
C SER A 486 3.20 19.75 16.45
N ILE A 487 3.92 18.68 16.82
CA ILE A 487 5.38 18.71 16.96
C ILE A 487 6.04 19.05 15.62
N TRP A 488 5.56 18.45 14.53
CA TRP A 488 6.05 18.73 13.18
C TRP A 488 5.78 20.18 12.75
N ALA A 489 4.60 20.71 13.06
CA ALA A 489 4.26 22.11 12.79
C ALA A 489 5.17 23.08 13.55
N SER A 490 5.57 22.75 14.78
CA SER A 490 6.45 23.56 15.63
C SER A 490 7.94 23.51 15.27
N GLY A 491 8.36 22.73 14.27
CA GLY A 491 9.76 22.68 13.81
C GLY A 491 10.43 21.31 13.86
N GLY A 492 9.75 20.29 14.40
CA GLY A 492 10.31 18.93 14.52
C GLY A 492 11.37 18.83 15.64
N ASN A 493 12.40 18.01 15.42
CA ASN A 493 13.53 17.79 16.35
C ASN A 493 13.17 17.21 17.74
N ILE A 494 11.97 16.65 17.91
CA ILE A 494 11.47 16.07 19.17
C ILE A 494 11.03 14.63 18.88
N ALA A 495 11.19 13.72 19.85
CA ALA A 495 10.74 12.31 19.76
C ALA A 495 11.31 11.56 18.54
N GLY A 496 12.56 11.85 18.15
CA GLY A 496 13.19 11.24 16.97
C GLY A 496 12.71 11.79 15.63
N LEU A 497 11.84 12.81 15.60
CA LEU A 497 11.55 13.57 14.38
C LEU A 497 12.76 14.43 14.00
N VAL A 498 13.01 14.52 12.70
CA VAL A 498 14.08 15.36 12.15
C VAL A 498 13.78 16.85 12.32
N ASP A 499 14.82 17.66 12.48
CA ASP A 499 14.73 19.12 12.48
C ASP A 499 14.32 19.67 11.10
N ARG A 500 13.33 20.55 11.07
CA ARG A 500 12.86 21.21 9.83
C ARG A 500 13.90 22.15 9.23
N ASN A 501 14.85 22.63 10.04
CA ASN A 501 15.88 23.57 9.60
C ASN A 501 17.21 22.86 9.27
N ASP A 502 17.94 23.47 8.34
CA ASP A 502 19.31 23.08 8.01
C ASP A 502 20.29 23.62 9.05
N ILE A 503 21.39 22.92 9.26
CA ILE A 503 22.51 23.49 10.00
C ILE A 503 23.22 24.54 9.13
N PRO A 504 23.69 25.64 9.73
CA PRO A 504 24.41 26.67 9.00
C PRO A 504 25.68 26.10 8.38
N ILE A 505 25.98 26.52 7.15
CA ILE A 505 27.22 26.18 6.47
C ILE A 505 28.30 27.14 7.00
N PRO A 506 29.45 26.65 7.50
CA PRO A 506 30.48 27.50 8.05
C PRO A 506 31.06 28.44 6.99
N GLU A 507 31.23 29.70 7.36
CA GLU A 507 31.79 30.73 6.49
C GLU A 507 33.27 30.49 6.20
N LYS A 508 33.71 30.91 5.01
CA LYS A 508 35.10 30.75 4.61
C LYS A 508 35.99 31.64 5.49
N PRO A 509 37.06 31.10 6.12
CA PRO A 509 37.98 31.92 6.90
C PRO A 509 38.69 32.93 5.98
N TYR A 510 39.02 34.10 6.54
CA TYR A 510 39.80 35.15 5.86
C TYR A 510 41.29 34.83 5.75
N SER A 511 41.76 33.84 6.50
CA SER A 511 43.14 33.36 6.52
C SER A 511 43.50 32.61 5.23
N GLU A 512 44.75 32.78 4.78
CA GLU A 512 45.34 32.02 3.68
C GLU A 512 46.01 30.71 4.15
N ASP A 513 45.97 30.43 5.46
CA ASP A 513 46.58 29.20 5.98
C ASP A 513 45.94 27.95 5.37
N SER A 514 46.80 27.09 4.83
CA SER A 514 46.40 25.86 4.14
C SER A 514 45.68 24.89 5.09
N THR A 515 46.06 24.88 6.39
CA THR A 515 45.44 23.99 7.37
C THR A 515 44.04 24.45 7.75
N GLU A 516 43.87 25.73 8.07
CA GLU A 516 42.55 26.34 8.36
C GLU A 516 41.59 26.23 7.16
N ILE A 517 42.06 26.48 5.94
CA ILE A 517 41.25 26.30 4.72
C ILE A 517 40.81 24.84 4.55
N GLN A 518 41.67 23.87 4.88
CA GLN A 518 41.36 22.46 4.77
C GLN A 518 40.34 22.02 5.83
N GLU A 519 40.47 22.48 7.07
CA GLU A 519 39.51 22.24 8.15
C GLU A 519 38.14 22.85 7.84
N TRP A 520 38.12 24.08 7.29
CA TRP A 520 36.90 24.69 6.79
C TRP A 520 36.25 23.84 5.69
N LYS A 521 37.01 23.38 4.69
CA LYS A 521 36.48 22.50 3.63
C LYS A 521 35.88 21.22 4.21
N TRP A 522 36.49 20.61 5.22
CA TRP A 522 35.94 19.44 5.90
C TRP A 522 34.65 19.77 6.65
N SER A 523 34.61 20.91 7.33
CA SER A 523 33.43 21.39 8.06
C SER A 523 32.26 21.68 7.12
N VAL A 524 32.51 22.33 5.98
CA VAL A 524 31.51 22.54 4.92
C VAL A 524 31.00 21.22 4.35
N ARG A 525 31.88 20.24 4.11
CA ARG A 525 31.46 18.91 3.62
C ARG A 525 30.60 18.18 4.65
N LYS A 526 30.97 18.26 5.93
CA LYS A 526 30.21 17.68 7.04
C LYS A 526 28.83 18.35 7.15
N ALA A 527 28.77 19.67 7.10
CA ALA A 527 27.52 20.43 7.16
C ALA A 527 26.57 20.07 6.01
N ASN A 528 27.09 20.08 4.78
CA ASN A 528 26.31 19.69 3.60
C ASN A 528 25.85 18.23 3.64
N LYS A 529 26.66 17.31 4.19
CA LYS A 529 26.25 15.91 4.36
C LYS A 529 25.08 15.80 5.32
N VAL A 530 25.16 16.44 6.49
CA VAL A 530 24.09 16.44 7.50
C VAL A 530 22.81 17.06 6.93
N ASN A 531 22.89 18.19 6.23
CA ASN A 531 21.71 18.84 5.63
C ASN A 531 21.03 17.94 4.58
N ARG A 532 21.80 17.20 3.77
CA ARG A 532 21.24 16.21 2.84
C ARG A 532 20.54 15.05 3.56
N GLU A 533 21.16 14.51 4.60
CA GLU A 533 20.57 13.43 5.41
C GLU A 533 19.27 13.89 6.08
N ARG A 534 19.28 15.08 6.72
CA ARG A 534 18.09 15.69 7.30
C ARG A 534 17.02 15.90 6.26
N HIS A 535 17.38 16.46 5.11
CA HIS A 535 16.45 16.68 4.01
C HIS A 535 15.75 15.39 3.56
N SER A 536 16.49 14.29 3.40
CA SER A 536 15.92 12.97 3.06
C SER A 536 14.94 12.49 4.13
N GLN A 537 15.29 12.61 5.41
CA GLN A 537 14.41 12.24 6.52
C GLN A 537 13.16 13.12 6.59
N ARG A 538 13.26 14.42 6.25
CA ARG A 538 12.11 15.34 6.20
C ARG A 538 11.13 14.90 5.11
N CYS A 539 11.64 14.60 3.91
CA CYS A 539 10.82 14.09 2.82
C CYS A 539 10.10 12.78 3.21
N ASP A 540 10.79 11.84 3.84
CA ASP A 540 10.19 10.59 4.30
C ASP A 540 9.10 10.83 5.37
N THR A 541 9.37 11.71 6.34
CA THR A 541 8.42 12.11 7.39
C THR A 541 7.17 12.76 6.78
N GLU A 542 7.36 13.68 5.83
CA GLU A 542 6.26 14.33 5.12
C GLU A 542 5.43 13.32 4.32
N LEU A 543 6.05 12.38 3.61
CA LEU A 543 5.33 11.34 2.86
C LEU A 543 4.49 10.43 3.78
N LYS A 544 4.98 10.16 5.00
CA LYS A 544 4.26 9.38 6.01
C LYS A 544 3.07 10.13 6.60
N LEU A 545 3.25 11.41 6.95
CA LEU A 545 2.28 12.20 7.73
C LEU A 545 1.30 13.02 6.87
N SER A 546 1.80 13.65 5.81
CA SER A 546 1.73 15.11 5.65
C SER A 546 0.53 15.85 6.27
N VAL A 547 0.89 16.55 7.33
CA VAL A 547 0.50 17.92 7.63
C VAL A 547 0.85 18.83 6.46
N THR A 548 -0.15 19.39 5.80
CA THR A 548 -0.10 20.77 5.32
C THR A 548 -1.49 21.38 5.44
N SER A 549 -1.79 21.88 6.63
CA SER A 549 -2.54 23.11 6.80
C SER A 549 -1.50 24.22 7.03
N LEU A 550 -1.07 24.88 5.95
CA LEU A 550 -0.66 26.26 6.09
C LEU A 550 -1.74 27.08 5.37
N PRO A 551 -2.54 27.88 6.11
CA PRO A 551 -3.35 28.91 5.50
C PRO A 551 -2.39 29.99 5.02
N LEU A 552 -1.88 29.87 3.79
CA LEU A 552 -1.37 31.04 3.09
C LEU A 552 -2.59 31.85 2.63
N PRO A 553 -2.61 33.19 2.77
CA PRO A 553 -3.78 34.04 2.43
C PRO A 553 -4.16 34.06 0.95
N CYS A 554 -3.54 33.24 0.10
CA CYS A 554 -3.78 33.19 -1.35
C CYS A 554 -4.77 32.08 -1.77
N VAL A 555 -5.18 31.20 -0.85
CA VAL A 555 -6.05 30.05 -1.18
C VAL A 555 -7.55 30.41 -1.17
N SER A 556 -7.92 31.62 -0.73
CA SER A 556 -9.33 31.97 -0.47
C SER A 556 -10.21 32.21 -1.70
N ILE A 557 -9.65 32.30 -2.91
CA ILE A 557 -10.46 32.47 -4.15
C ILE A 557 -10.58 31.18 -4.95
N CYS A 558 -9.57 30.28 -4.93
CA CYS A 558 -9.68 28.98 -5.62
C CYS A 558 -10.54 27.96 -4.84
N ALA A 559 -10.66 28.08 -3.52
CA ALA A 559 -11.44 27.14 -2.71
C ALA A 559 -12.96 27.22 -2.93
N LEU A 560 -13.46 28.29 -3.57
CA LEU A 560 -14.91 28.55 -3.64
C LEU A 560 -15.61 28.03 -4.90
N LEU A 561 -14.89 27.55 -5.93
CA LEU A 561 -15.58 27.25 -7.20
C LEU A 561 -15.57 25.82 -7.73
N ASN A 562 -14.67 24.90 -7.39
CA ASN A 562 -14.85 23.48 -7.76
C ASN A 562 -14.02 22.58 -6.84
N GLY A 563 -14.68 21.70 -6.07
CA GLY A 563 -14.09 20.83 -5.06
C GLY A 563 -13.20 19.68 -5.58
N PHE A 564 -12.19 19.97 -6.39
CA PHE A 564 -11.17 19.03 -6.84
C PHE A 564 -9.81 19.39 -6.25
N TYR A 565 -9.66 19.10 -4.95
CA TYR A 565 -8.37 19.14 -4.28
C TYR A 565 -7.58 17.86 -4.56
N PHE A 566 -6.40 18.04 -5.14
CA PHE A 566 -5.18 17.21 -5.05
C PHE A 566 -5.29 15.96 -4.15
N ASP A 567 -5.50 14.78 -4.75
CA ASP A 567 -5.59 13.50 -4.02
C ASP A 567 -4.25 12.75 -3.96
N ALA A 568 -3.12 13.48 -4.05
CA ALA A 568 -1.86 13.05 -3.45
C ALA A 568 -1.83 13.44 -1.95
N SER A 569 -2.97 13.21 -1.28
CA SER A 569 -3.07 13.28 0.17
C SER A 569 -2.17 12.18 0.75
N PRO A 570 -1.35 12.50 1.76
CA PRO A 570 -0.43 11.56 2.41
C PRO A 570 -1.16 10.37 2.99
N VAL A 571 -0.40 9.32 3.20
CA VAL A 571 -0.98 8.03 3.56
C VAL A 571 -1.73 8.10 4.89
N ALA A 572 -1.19 8.77 5.92
CA ALA A 572 -1.88 8.87 7.21
C ALA A 572 -3.17 9.70 7.12
N ARG A 573 -3.10 10.94 6.65
CA ARG A 573 -4.27 11.84 6.54
C ARG A 573 -5.35 11.32 5.58
N LYS A 574 -4.94 10.67 4.48
CA LYS A 574 -5.87 10.01 3.56
C LYS A 574 -6.63 8.87 4.22
N MET A 575 -5.98 8.17 5.14
CA MET A 575 -6.54 7.01 5.83
C MET A 575 -7.14 7.34 7.20
N GLU A 576 -6.98 8.56 7.70
CA GLU A 576 -7.43 9.02 9.03
C GLU A 576 -8.95 8.83 9.24
N ASN A 577 -9.72 9.13 8.21
CA ASN A 577 -11.19 9.03 8.22
C ASN A 577 -11.70 7.63 7.81
N GLU A 578 -10.80 6.71 7.46
CA GLU A 578 -11.18 5.35 7.14
C GLU A 578 -11.33 4.54 8.42
N GLU A 579 -12.44 3.80 8.56
CA GLU A 579 -12.61 2.89 9.70
C GLU A 579 -11.55 1.78 9.78
N GLY A 580 -10.85 1.56 8.68
CA GLY A 580 -9.61 0.82 8.67
C GLY A 580 -9.27 0.26 7.30
N PHE A 581 -8.00 -0.08 7.14
CA PHE A 581 -7.34 -0.47 5.90
C PHE A 581 -6.42 -1.67 6.13
N TYR A 582 -5.86 -2.20 5.05
CA TYR A 582 -5.12 -3.45 5.03
C TYR A 582 -3.79 -3.30 4.30
N TYR A 583 -2.80 -4.07 4.75
CA TYR A 583 -1.49 -4.14 4.11
C TYR A 583 -1.29 -5.49 3.42
N PRO A 584 -1.34 -5.59 2.08
CA PRO A 584 -0.89 -6.80 1.42
C PRO A 584 0.60 -7.05 1.73
N HIS A 585 0.96 -8.30 2.00
CA HIS A 585 2.33 -8.70 2.32
C HIS A 585 2.97 -9.53 1.21
N ASN A 586 4.27 -9.35 1.01
CA ASN A 586 5.12 -10.20 0.18
C ASN A 586 6.37 -10.63 0.95
N LEU A 587 7.24 -11.43 0.32
CA LEU A 587 8.43 -12.00 0.94
C LEU A 587 9.72 -11.47 0.30
N ASP A 588 10.80 -11.41 1.07
CA ASP A 588 12.15 -11.40 0.49
C ASP A 588 12.60 -12.81 0.06
N PHE A 589 13.81 -12.93 -0.49
CA PHE A 589 14.35 -14.23 -0.92
C PHE A 589 14.62 -15.21 0.24
N ARG A 590 14.61 -14.73 1.49
CA ARG A 590 14.82 -15.51 2.72
C ARG A 590 13.50 -15.98 3.34
N GLY A 591 12.37 -15.46 2.88
CA GLY A 591 11.04 -15.77 3.39
C GLY A 591 10.55 -14.83 4.50
N ARG A 592 11.21 -13.69 4.75
CA ARG A 592 10.71 -12.66 5.67
C ARG A 592 9.57 -11.89 5.02
N ALA A 593 8.48 -11.68 5.76
CA ALA A 593 7.31 -10.97 5.28
C ALA A 593 7.43 -9.46 5.46
N TYR A 594 6.98 -8.72 4.46
CA TYR A 594 7.00 -7.27 4.42
C TYR A 594 5.69 -6.74 3.84
N PRO A 595 5.07 -5.70 4.43
CA PRO A 595 4.05 -4.91 3.77
C PRO A 595 4.54 -4.43 2.40
N MET A 596 3.64 -4.44 1.42
CA MET A 596 3.94 -3.97 0.08
C MET A 596 3.91 -2.45 -0.05
N HIS A 597 3.17 -1.75 0.83
CA HIS A 597 3.19 -0.30 0.91
C HIS A 597 4.48 0.18 1.62
N PRO A 598 5.34 0.99 0.97
CA PRO A 598 6.69 1.24 1.49
C PRO A 598 6.79 2.33 2.57
N HIS A 599 5.84 3.27 2.66
CA HIS A 599 6.02 4.48 3.50
C HIS A 599 5.41 4.34 4.90
N LEU A 600 4.08 4.34 5.00
CA LEU A 600 3.36 4.19 6.27
C LEU A 600 2.97 2.72 6.48
N ASN A 601 3.74 1.98 7.27
CA ASN A 601 3.42 0.60 7.63
C ASN A 601 3.99 0.25 9.02
N HIS A 602 3.43 -0.81 9.63
CA HIS A 602 3.75 -1.23 11.00
C HIS A 602 5.17 -1.85 11.18
N LEU A 603 5.95 -2.06 10.12
CA LEU A 603 7.36 -2.48 10.22
C LEU A 603 8.34 -1.30 10.17
N SER A 604 7.84 -0.07 10.01
CA SER A 604 8.66 1.13 9.84
C SER A 604 9.13 1.71 11.20
N SER A 605 9.46 3.00 11.21
CA SER A 605 9.95 3.75 12.38
C SER A 605 8.93 3.82 13.53
N ASP A 606 9.39 4.17 14.73
CA ASP A 606 8.55 4.39 15.93
C ASP A 606 7.33 5.28 15.60
N LEU A 607 7.56 6.39 14.90
CA LEU A 607 6.50 7.25 14.35
C LEU A 607 5.36 6.48 13.66
N CYS A 608 5.71 5.56 12.75
CA CYS A 608 4.70 4.79 12.02
C CYS A 608 3.97 3.79 12.92
N ARG A 609 4.67 3.20 13.90
CA ARG A 609 4.08 2.22 14.82
C ARG A 609 3.19 2.88 15.87
N GLY A 610 3.57 4.06 16.37
CA GLY A 610 2.74 4.85 17.30
C GLY A 610 1.46 5.38 16.66
N VAL A 611 1.51 5.73 15.37
CA VAL A 611 0.34 6.23 14.61
C VAL A 611 -0.58 5.10 14.12
N LEU A 612 -0.16 3.84 14.15
CA LEU A 612 -0.96 2.70 13.67
C LEU A 612 -1.46 1.84 14.83
N GLU A 613 -2.75 1.52 14.82
CA GLU A 613 -3.36 0.58 15.76
C GLU A 613 -4.30 -0.39 15.04
N PHE A 614 -4.73 -1.45 15.72
CA PHE A 614 -5.71 -2.36 15.11
C PHE A 614 -7.05 -1.65 14.93
N ALA A 615 -7.74 -1.91 13.82
CA ALA A 615 -9.10 -1.40 13.64
C ALA A 615 -10.13 -2.17 14.48
N GLU A 616 -9.82 -3.42 14.81
CA GLU A 616 -10.67 -4.32 15.59
C GLU A 616 -10.14 -4.42 17.02
N GLY A 617 -10.74 -3.64 17.92
CA GLY A 617 -10.37 -3.64 19.34
C GLY A 617 -10.89 -4.85 20.09
N ARG A 618 -10.27 -5.16 21.23
CA ARG A 618 -10.67 -6.24 22.13
C ARG A 618 -10.75 -5.75 23.57
N PRO A 619 -11.68 -6.28 24.39
CA PRO A 619 -11.70 -5.97 25.82
C PRO A 619 -10.40 -6.44 26.46
N LEU A 620 -9.79 -5.58 27.28
CA LEU A 620 -8.50 -5.89 27.93
C LEU A 620 -8.60 -7.15 28.80
N GLY A 621 -9.65 -7.26 29.60
CA GLY A 621 -9.70 -8.26 30.68
C GLY A 621 -8.56 -8.07 31.69
N ARG A 622 -8.46 -8.98 32.67
CA ARG A 622 -7.39 -8.94 33.69
C ARG A 622 -6.00 -9.11 33.07
N SER A 623 -5.87 -10.06 32.15
CA SER A 623 -4.58 -10.34 31.50
C SER A 623 -4.17 -9.24 30.53
N GLY A 624 -5.10 -8.64 29.77
CA GLY A 624 -4.74 -7.57 28.84
C GLY A 624 -4.30 -6.29 29.56
N LEU A 625 -4.92 -5.94 30.69
CA LEU A 625 -4.44 -4.80 31.49
C LEU A 625 -3.03 -5.05 32.04
N HIS A 626 -2.76 -6.26 32.51
CA HIS A 626 -1.43 -6.69 32.95
C HIS A 626 -0.39 -6.57 31.81
N TRP A 627 -0.73 -7.10 30.62
CA TRP A 627 0.15 -7.02 29.45
C TRP A 627 0.31 -5.61 28.90
N LEU A 628 -0.69 -4.74 29.03
CA LEU A 628 -0.60 -3.34 28.65
C LEU A 628 0.44 -2.59 29.51
N LYS A 629 0.45 -2.83 30.82
CA LYS A 629 1.48 -2.27 31.71
C LYS A 629 2.88 -2.79 31.33
N ILE A 630 3.03 -4.11 31.15
CA ILE A 630 4.31 -4.69 30.72
C ILE A 630 4.77 -4.11 29.38
N HIS A 631 3.84 -3.90 28.44
CA HIS A 631 4.14 -3.31 27.15
C HIS A 631 4.68 -1.88 27.28
N LEU A 632 4.04 -1.05 28.11
CA LEU A 632 4.51 0.31 28.40
C LEU A 632 5.93 0.29 28.97
N ALA A 633 6.20 -0.59 29.94
CA ALA A 633 7.54 -0.77 30.51
C ALA A 633 8.58 -1.21 29.46
N ASN A 634 8.19 -2.09 28.53
CA ASN A 634 9.07 -2.53 27.44
C ASN A 634 9.42 -1.39 26.47
N LEU A 635 8.45 -0.53 26.16
CA LEU A 635 8.64 0.62 25.27
C LEU A 635 9.49 1.72 25.90
N TYR A 636 9.40 1.88 27.24
CA TYR A 636 10.25 2.80 27.97
C TYR A 636 11.73 2.42 27.85
N SER A 637 12.03 1.12 27.91
CA SER A 637 13.39 0.55 27.80
C SER A 637 14.33 1.11 28.89
N GLY A 638 15.64 1.22 28.61
CA GLY A 638 16.62 1.75 29.57
C GLY A 638 17.03 0.75 30.66
N GLY A 639 16.85 -0.54 30.41
CA GLY A 639 17.08 -1.62 31.37
C GLY A 639 15.79 -2.09 32.07
N VAL A 640 14.69 -1.36 31.95
CA VAL A 640 13.36 -1.75 32.47
C VAL A 640 12.85 -3.01 31.77
N GLU A 641 13.10 -3.14 30.46
CA GLU A 641 12.75 -4.30 29.64
C GLU A 641 13.49 -5.58 30.06
N LYS A 642 14.56 -5.46 30.86
CA LYS A 642 15.32 -6.59 31.41
C LYS A 642 14.83 -7.03 32.78
N LEU A 643 13.97 -6.23 33.44
CA LEU A 643 13.36 -6.61 34.70
C LEU A 643 12.42 -7.80 34.53
N SER A 644 12.13 -8.49 35.63
CA SER A 644 11.04 -9.45 35.70
C SER A 644 9.71 -8.78 35.37
N HIS A 645 8.69 -9.55 35.01
CA HIS A 645 7.35 -9.00 34.76
C HIS A 645 6.84 -8.20 35.97
N ASP A 646 7.06 -8.67 37.19
CA ASP A 646 6.67 -7.95 38.41
C ASP A 646 7.45 -6.63 38.57
N GLY A 647 8.74 -6.62 38.24
CA GLY A 647 9.55 -5.40 38.24
C GLY A 647 9.07 -4.38 37.21
N ARG A 648 8.65 -4.84 36.03
CA ARG A 648 8.04 -3.98 34.99
C ARG A 648 6.70 -3.42 35.41
N LEU A 649 5.86 -4.22 36.09
CA LEU A 649 4.60 -3.74 36.65
C LEU A 649 4.83 -2.67 37.72
N ALA A 650 5.73 -2.94 38.67
CA ALA A 650 6.06 -2.00 39.73
C ALA A 650 6.62 -0.68 39.16
N PHE A 651 7.44 -0.75 38.11
CA PHE A 651 7.89 0.43 37.38
C PHE A 651 6.71 1.27 36.88
N VAL A 652 5.72 0.66 36.22
CA VAL A 652 4.55 1.38 35.71
C VAL A 652 3.69 1.95 36.85
N ASP A 653 3.46 1.17 37.91
CA ASP A 653 2.66 1.60 39.05
C ASP A 653 3.29 2.77 39.81
N ASN A 654 4.63 2.88 39.81
CA ASN A 654 5.37 3.99 40.40
C ASN A 654 5.40 5.26 39.54
N HIS A 655 5.00 5.19 38.27
CA HIS A 655 5.02 6.33 37.34
C HIS A 655 3.61 6.68 36.80
N LEU A 656 2.55 6.33 37.54
CA LEU A 656 1.18 6.54 37.10
C LEU A 656 0.87 8.03 36.87
N ASP A 657 1.41 8.93 37.69
CA ASP A 657 1.19 10.37 37.57
C ASP A 657 1.81 10.91 36.28
N GLU A 658 3.04 10.51 35.95
CA GLU A 658 3.71 10.87 34.69
C GLU A 658 3.02 10.27 33.47
N ILE A 659 2.45 9.07 33.60
CA ILE A 659 1.65 8.43 32.56
C ILE A 659 0.36 9.19 32.31
N PHE A 660 -0.34 9.62 33.37
CA PHE A 660 -1.56 10.42 33.26
C PHE A 660 -1.25 11.78 32.65
N ASP A 661 -0.20 12.47 33.10
CA ASP A 661 0.24 13.74 32.53
C ASP A 661 0.63 13.62 31.04
N SER A 662 1.40 12.58 30.69
CA SER A 662 1.78 12.32 29.29
C SER A 662 0.57 12.08 28.39
N ALA A 663 -0.48 11.45 28.91
CA ALA A 663 -1.70 11.17 28.16
C ALA A 663 -2.60 12.42 27.98
N GLU A 664 -2.69 13.29 28.98
CA GLU A 664 -3.57 14.47 28.97
C GLU A 664 -2.90 15.70 28.35
N ASN A 665 -1.62 15.93 28.66
CA ASN A 665 -0.86 17.10 28.25
C ASN A 665 0.44 16.70 27.51
N PRO A 666 0.35 15.96 26.39
CA PRO A 666 1.51 15.36 25.72
C PRO A 666 2.58 16.36 25.25
N ILE A 667 2.20 17.62 25.00
CA ILE A 667 3.09 18.67 24.48
C ILE A 667 3.51 19.66 25.56
N ASN A 668 2.57 20.07 26.42
CA ASN A 668 2.78 21.16 27.38
C ASN A 668 3.00 20.68 28.83
N GLY A 669 2.87 19.37 29.10
CA GLY A 669 3.12 18.77 30.40
C GLY A 669 4.60 18.48 30.65
N ASN A 670 4.85 17.51 31.54
CA ASN A 670 6.19 17.06 31.92
C ASN A 670 6.88 16.26 30.80
N ARG A 671 6.11 15.79 29.81
CA ARG A 671 6.60 15.08 28.61
C ARG A 671 7.47 13.86 28.94
N TRP A 672 7.14 13.15 30.01
CA TRP A 672 7.87 11.95 30.46
C TRP A 672 8.04 10.91 29.35
N TRP A 673 7.01 10.73 28.52
CA TRP A 673 7.03 9.83 27.36
C TRP A 673 8.20 10.08 26.37
N LEU A 674 8.79 11.29 26.32
CA LEU A 674 9.95 11.58 25.47
C LEU A 674 11.24 10.90 25.94
N THR A 675 11.29 10.44 27.19
CA THR A 675 12.46 9.78 27.76
C THR A 675 12.54 8.29 27.41
N ALA A 676 11.47 7.73 26.84
CA ALA A 676 11.41 6.36 26.34
C ALA A 676 12.26 6.16 25.08
N GLU A 677 12.71 4.93 24.83
CA GLU A 677 13.41 4.56 23.58
C GLU A 677 12.48 4.67 22.36
N ASP A 678 11.22 4.23 22.51
CA ASP A 678 10.16 4.30 21.50
C ASP A 678 9.06 5.30 21.92
N PRO A 679 9.29 6.62 21.77
CA PRO A 679 8.46 7.65 22.41
C PRO A 679 7.02 7.68 21.90
N PHE A 680 6.76 7.57 20.59
CA PHE A 680 5.38 7.63 20.08
C PHE A 680 4.57 6.38 20.43
N GLN A 681 5.19 5.19 20.41
CA GLN A 681 4.54 3.98 20.92
C GLN A 681 4.30 4.08 22.43
N CYS A 682 5.25 4.61 23.20
CA CYS A 682 5.10 4.84 24.64
C CYS A 682 3.92 5.79 24.93
N LEU A 683 3.83 6.90 24.20
CA LEU A 683 2.70 7.83 24.30
C LEU A 683 1.36 7.15 23.99
N ALA A 684 1.30 6.32 22.94
CA ALA A 684 0.11 5.56 22.61
C ALA A 684 -0.31 4.62 23.76
N ALA A 685 0.66 3.97 24.41
CA ALA A 685 0.45 3.12 25.58
C ALA A 685 -0.01 3.92 26.80
N CYS A 686 0.58 5.10 27.06
CA CYS A 686 0.16 6.01 28.13
C CYS A 686 -1.30 6.44 27.96
N MET A 687 -1.68 6.86 26.75
CA MET A 687 -3.06 7.23 26.42
C MET A 687 -4.03 6.07 26.65
N ASN A 688 -3.68 4.86 26.20
CA ASN A 688 -4.55 3.70 26.35
C ASN A 688 -4.68 3.24 27.82
N LEU A 689 -3.58 3.23 28.57
CA LEU A 689 -3.58 2.87 29.99
C LEU A 689 -4.33 3.90 30.84
N SER A 690 -4.14 5.19 30.56
CA SER A 690 -4.86 6.30 31.23
C SER A 690 -6.37 6.16 31.07
N GLU A 691 -6.83 5.91 29.84
CA GLU A 691 -8.25 5.69 29.55
C GLU A 691 -8.79 4.42 30.25
N ALA A 692 -7.98 3.37 30.36
CA ALA A 692 -8.37 2.13 31.05
C ALA A 692 -8.52 2.35 32.56
N LEU A 693 -7.55 2.99 33.21
CA LEU A 693 -7.53 3.18 34.66
C LEU A 693 -8.55 4.22 35.14
N LYS A 694 -8.91 5.20 34.29
CA LYS A 694 -9.98 6.17 34.59
C LYS A 694 -11.38 5.62 34.35
N SER A 695 -11.51 4.50 33.64
CA SER A 695 -12.79 3.84 33.43
C SER A 695 -13.30 3.21 34.73
N THR A 696 -14.61 3.25 34.96
CA THR A 696 -15.26 2.54 36.08
C THR A 696 -15.10 1.02 35.99
N SER A 697 -14.77 0.49 34.81
CA SER A 697 -14.46 -0.92 34.59
C SER A 697 -13.27 -1.07 33.62
N PRO A 698 -12.02 -1.00 34.14
CA PRO A 698 -10.81 -1.07 33.33
C PRO A 698 -10.71 -2.34 32.48
N HIS A 699 -11.21 -3.46 33.00
CA HIS A 699 -11.17 -4.76 32.35
C HIS A 699 -12.11 -4.88 31.13
N SER A 700 -13.18 -4.09 31.07
CA SER A 700 -14.10 -4.10 29.92
C SER A 700 -13.74 -3.06 28.85
N MET A 701 -12.74 -2.22 29.10
CA MET A 701 -12.29 -1.25 28.12
C MET A 701 -11.78 -1.97 26.87
N ILE A 702 -12.27 -1.51 25.71
CA ILE A 702 -11.82 -1.99 24.42
C ILE A 702 -10.50 -1.30 24.07
N SER A 703 -9.42 -2.08 23.99
CA SER A 703 -8.13 -1.61 23.51
C SER A 703 -7.89 -2.03 22.05
N TYR A 704 -7.28 -1.13 21.30
CA TYR A 704 -6.91 -1.30 19.90
C TYR A 704 -5.39 -1.40 19.73
N LEU A 705 -4.63 -1.18 20.82
CA LEU A 705 -3.19 -1.07 20.81
C LEU A 705 -2.55 -2.46 20.57
N PRO A 706 -1.64 -2.59 19.59
CA PRO A 706 -0.83 -3.80 19.45
C PRO A 706 0.13 -3.98 20.63
N ILE A 707 0.16 -5.17 21.24
CA ILE A 707 1.12 -5.51 22.29
C ILE A 707 2.28 -6.30 21.69
N HIS A 708 3.51 -5.80 21.84
CA HIS A 708 4.72 -6.46 21.36
C HIS A 708 5.24 -7.49 22.39
N GLN A 709 5.73 -8.63 21.90
CA GLN A 709 6.20 -9.78 22.69
C GLN A 709 7.60 -10.19 22.29
#